data_AF-A0AA40FUI4-F1
#
_entry.id   AF-A0AA40FUI4-F1
#
_cell.length_a   1.000
_cell.length_b   1.000
_cell.length_c   1.000
_cell.angle_alpha   90.00
_cell.angle_beta   90.00
_cell.angle_gamma   90.00
#
_symmetry.space_group_name_H-M   'P 1'
#
loop_
_entity.id
_entity.type
_entity.pdbx_description
1 polymer ?
#
loop_
_entity_poly.entity_id
_entity_poly.type
_entity_poly.pdbx_seq_one_letter_code
_entity_poly.pdbx_strand_id
1 'polypeptide(L)'
;MASKTSFTSLLDDSLSDNDKKSLEQALQQSLSSCSDNLLDKKIFSETLPFAYNLLSEVLKKIDGIVNANLDGDTVEDVKRQFLVCHELLSVWEKSMERVSKLHKTTAVDLKCIVENVLLTIKLIFEHCRASKEFYGTLFEDVSEELTSLFRKVKTILNLFLATLDGVIVFDTDTESETELLIKVIDSIGLFATIAHELDLKTFIETLRIFGKLAITNEYHVKQTNVTSATLHLAQLTKDISSMLLFCQDSTDRVEERKIKVIGLSLKILDRLFAVYCSHVNNEILSFAIELLLKMHRCSPLCLKRSQIDSNLIELINVQISKGSEPFLNTIFKSSNFKQVFFDYGNQTNVDKLGYHLLTINIMRKLINMPYEHHCKWTLGAESIIDIALSNINYLQEEICVGQVRLPGIHDIGERPRSASIYEATIVPICGLISQIPPDGFHAIELILLKYLLSNQFWSSLLSSDIWCFVDRIGSSELCANHVKYLLNVYAVLMKRSNSFEVVMLESLIGRLYNLLSEEAKHILIMELDDLENPFWLPVARFLPSKTKLFLQNRLACVLNEIPRTFTELQRQPTVQNWNRITTLMLLIGKLNYMGERNTIDILSRIWNSVASTIEIFEGRQLDILSEFMLKLFSATQPEKIQDDTFFSILDAVLTSLSYFPSYVKAIASYYLKNNIDSLDCCGIKTVNALSELNCRLLEDENPWVRQEAFESFDYVAHMCPNEDLVTKMAAAITKKSSLRDSLPAYLSGTTYYELQDFTDIEGYLQQIAKHAKNVCHICNNYDDSQRDEKLAKLEIESIESFDENSCLNDLDEHVSKICDELNDIFKKHNDIGSHMLQRLRLICAKFLDLTE
;
A
#
# COMPACT_ATOMS: atom_id res chain seq x y z
N MET A 1 -43.31 -64.97 -7.74
CA MET A 1 -44.39 -64.15 -8.32
C MET A 1 -45.41 -63.64 -7.29
N ALA A 2 -45.39 -64.08 -6.03
CA ALA A 2 -46.32 -63.59 -4.99
C ALA A 2 -45.84 -62.36 -4.18
N SER A 3 -44.75 -61.69 -4.57
CA SER A 3 -44.24 -60.50 -3.86
C SER A 3 -44.40 -59.18 -4.63
N LYS A 4 -45.01 -59.21 -5.84
CA LYS A 4 -45.13 -58.04 -6.72
C LYS A 4 -46.43 -57.27 -6.51
N THR A 5 -47.38 -57.84 -5.76
CA THR A 5 -48.77 -57.39 -5.68
C THR A 5 -49.12 -56.62 -4.40
N SER A 6 -48.20 -56.55 -3.42
CA SER A 6 -48.53 -55.97 -2.10
C SER A 6 -48.18 -54.49 -1.95
N PHE A 7 -47.24 -53.96 -2.73
CA PHE A 7 -46.78 -52.57 -2.57
C PHE A 7 -47.49 -51.64 -3.57
N THR A 8 -47.70 -52.11 -4.80
CA THR A 8 -48.36 -51.37 -5.88
C THR A 8 -49.85 -51.15 -5.68
N SER A 9 -50.56 -52.00 -4.92
CA SER A 9 -52.00 -51.84 -4.67
C SER A 9 -52.35 -50.81 -3.59
N LEU A 10 -51.35 -50.23 -2.90
CA LEU A 10 -51.53 -49.22 -1.85
C LEU A 10 -51.26 -47.79 -2.35
N LEU A 11 -50.89 -47.61 -3.61
CA LEU A 11 -50.28 -46.38 -4.14
C LEU A 11 -51.21 -45.51 -5.01
N ASP A 12 -52.49 -45.87 -5.20
CA ASP A 12 -53.34 -45.31 -6.27
C ASP A 12 -54.54 -44.42 -5.82
N ASP A 13 -54.68 -44.06 -4.54
CA ASP A 13 -55.80 -43.20 -4.09
C ASP A 13 -55.32 -41.88 -3.42
N SER A 14 -56.07 -40.81 -3.69
CA SER A 14 -55.83 -39.43 -3.25
C SER A 14 -55.62 -39.29 -1.73
N LEU A 15 -54.48 -38.71 -1.34
CA LEU A 15 -53.88 -38.83 0.00
C LEU A 15 -54.67 -38.21 1.17
N SER A 16 -54.83 -39.02 2.23
CA SER A 16 -55.26 -38.63 3.59
C SER A 16 -54.14 -38.92 4.61
N ASP A 17 -54.27 -38.44 5.87
CA ASP A 17 -53.28 -38.69 6.95
C ASP A 17 -53.01 -40.19 7.25
N ASN A 18 -53.85 -41.12 6.74
CA ASN A 18 -53.67 -42.56 6.90
C ASN A 18 -52.63 -43.19 5.95
N ASP A 19 -52.28 -42.54 4.83
CA ASP A 19 -51.39 -43.13 3.82
C ASP A 19 -49.90 -43.04 4.21
N LYS A 20 -49.57 -42.06 5.07
CA LYS A 20 -48.20 -41.76 5.53
C LYS A 20 -47.64 -42.82 6.49
N LYS A 21 -48.41 -43.17 7.52
CA LYS A 21 -48.08 -44.28 8.44
C LYS A 21 -48.09 -45.63 7.73
N SER A 22 -48.95 -45.78 6.73
CA SER A 22 -49.04 -47.00 5.91
C SER A 22 -47.78 -47.19 5.05
N LEU A 23 -47.24 -46.12 4.43
CA LEU A 23 -46.00 -46.18 3.64
C LEU A 23 -44.79 -46.60 4.49
N GLU A 24 -44.64 -46.01 5.68
CA GLU A 24 -43.51 -46.29 6.57
C GLU A 24 -43.57 -47.71 7.16
N GLN A 25 -44.75 -48.17 7.57
CA GLN A 25 -44.97 -49.54 8.06
C GLN A 25 -44.80 -50.58 6.94
N ALA A 26 -45.32 -50.30 5.74
CA ALA A 26 -45.16 -51.16 4.57
C ALA A 26 -43.69 -51.26 4.14
N LEU A 27 -42.96 -50.15 4.16
CA LEU A 27 -41.51 -50.15 3.89
C LEU A 27 -40.77 -51.02 4.90
N GLN A 28 -41.06 -50.89 6.19
CA GLN A 28 -40.33 -51.64 7.23
C GLN A 28 -40.61 -53.16 7.19
N GLN A 29 -41.84 -53.56 6.85
CA GLN A 29 -42.17 -54.98 6.59
C GLN A 29 -41.51 -55.50 5.30
N SER A 30 -41.37 -54.65 4.29
CA SER A 30 -40.72 -55.01 3.02
C SER A 30 -39.19 -55.13 3.16
N LEU A 31 -38.56 -54.20 3.90
CA LEU A 31 -37.11 -54.20 4.16
C LEU A 31 -36.65 -55.40 5.00
N SER A 32 -37.51 -55.95 5.85
CA SER A 32 -37.19 -57.12 6.68
C SER A 32 -37.39 -58.47 5.98
N SER A 33 -38.17 -58.50 4.88
CA SER A 33 -38.51 -59.73 4.15
C SER A 33 -37.77 -59.90 2.81
N CYS A 34 -37.17 -58.84 2.27
CA CYS A 34 -36.46 -58.88 1.00
C CYS A 34 -34.98 -59.25 1.16
N SER A 35 -34.47 -60.11 0.26
CA SER A 35 -33.04 -60.43 0.16
C SER A 35 -32.22 -59.22 -0.28
N ASP A 36 -31.01 -59.09 0.27
CA ASP A 36 -30.14 -57.93 0.08
C ASP A 36 -29.89 -57.56 -1.39
N ASN A 37 -29.63 -58.54 -2.26
CA ASN A 37 -29.34 -58.33 -3.69
C ASN A 37 -30.55 -57.89 -4.54
N LEU A 38 -31.74 -57.80 -3.95
CA LEU A 38 -32.97 -57.39 -4.66
C LEU A 38 -33.59 -56.12 -4.07
N LEU A 39 -32.97 -55.51 -3.05
CA LEU A 39 -33.49 -54.32 -2.38
C LEU A 39 -33.71 -53.16 -3.37
N ASP A 40 -32.72 -52.86 -4.21
CA ASP A 40 -32.81 -51.73 -5.13
C ASP A 40 -33.84 -51.95 -6.23
N LYS A 41 -33.86 -53.16 -6.82
CA LYS A 41 -34.78 -53.54 -7.90
C LYS A 41 -36.24 -53.76 -7.47
N LYS A 42 -36.51 -54.12 -6.21
CA LYS A 42 -37.87 -54.47 -5.76
C LYS A 42 -38.48 -53.49 -4.77
N ILE A 43 -37.67 -52.72 -4.07
CA ILE A 43 -38.14 -51.78 -3.04
C ILE A 43 -37.74 -50.37 -3.46
N PHE A 44 -36.44 -50.09 -3.56
CA PHE A 44 -35.99 -48.70 -3.71
C PHE A 44 -36.40 -48.04 -5.03
N SER A 45 -36.40 -48.80 -6.14
CA SER A 45 -36.80 -48.31 -7.48
C SER A 45 -38.23 -47.82 -7.60
N GLU A 46 -39.15 -48.27 -6.74
CA GLU A 46 -40.54 -47.79 -6.74
C GLU A 46 -40.80 -46.85 -5.55
N THR A 47 -40.35 -47.22 -4.35
CA THR A 47 -40.72 -46.50 -3.12
C THR A 47 -40.03 -45.14 -2.98
N LEU A 48 -38.73 -45.03 -3.31
CA LEU A 48 -37.98 -43.79 -3.08
C LEU A 48 -38.35 -42.66 -4.04
N PRO A 49 -38.49 -42.90 -5.36
CA PRO A 49 -38.96 -41.86 -6.28
C PRO A 49 -40.37 -41.35 -5.93
N PHE A 50 -41.26 -42.25 -5.50
CA PHE A 50 -42.59 -41.86 -5.04
C PHE A 50 -42.53 -40.98 -3.79
N ALA A 51 -41.76 -41.38 -2.78
CA ALA A 51 -41.55 -40.57 -1.58
C ALA A 51 -40.93 -39.20 -1.90
N TYR A 52 -39.99 -39.13 -2.85
CA TYR A 52 -39.37 -37.89 -3.30
C TYR A 52 -40.42 -36.94 -3.93
N ASN A 53 -41.28 -37.46 -4.80
CA ASN A 53 -42.34 -36.66 -5.42
C ASN A 53 -43.29 -36.09 -4.37
N LEU A 54 -43.71 -36.89 -3.39
CA LEU A 54 -44.53 -36.43 -2.27
C LEU A 54 -43.83 -35.33 -1.46
N LEU A 55 -42.54 -35.52 -1.13
CA LEU A 55 -41.77 -34.52 -0.41
C LEU A 55 -41.68 -33.20 -1.17
N SER A 56 -41.43 -33.26 -2.49
CA SER A 56 -41.39 -32.08 -3.35
C SER A 56 -42.75 -31.36 -3.43
N GLU A 57 -43.85 -32.11 -3.51
CA GLU A 57 -45.20 -31.53 -3.50
C GLU A 57 -45.54 -30.85 -2.17
N VAL A 58 -45.12 -31.42 -1.04
CA VAL A 58 -45.34 -30.81 0.28
C VAL A 58 -44.57 -29.50 0.41
N LEU A 59 -43.31 -29.44 -0.05
CA LEU A 59 -42.55 -28.18 -0.07
C LEU A 59 -43.21 -27.13 -0.98
N LYS A 60 -43.65 -27.51 -2.19
CA LYS A 60 -44.40 -26.60 -3.08
C LYS A 60 -45.72 -26.10 -2.46
N LYS A 61 -46.38 -26.93 -1.65
CA LYS A 61 -47.58 -26.49 -0.89
C LYS A 61 -47.21 -25.45 0.16
N ILE A 62 -46.08 -25.63 0.86
CA ILE A 62 -45.56 -24.61 1.77
C ILE A 62 -45.32 -23.30 1.00
N ASP A 63 -44.76 -23.36 -0.22
CA ASP A 63 -44.58 -22.17 -1.06
C ASP A 63 -45.89 -21.48 -1.43
N GLY A 64 -46.93 -22.26 -1.74
CA GLY A 64 -48.27 -21.72 -1.99
C GLY A 64 -48.87 -21.03 -0.75
N ILE A 65 -48.69 -21.62 0.43
CA ILE A 65 -49.23 -21.10 1.70
C ILE A 65 -48.52 -19.79 2.09
N VAL A 66 -47.19 -19.76 2.03
CA VAL A 66 -46.39 -18.59 2.40
C VAL A 66 -46.66 -17.40 1.46
N ASN A 67 -46.81 -17.62 0.16
CA ASN A 67 -47.09 -16.55 -0.80
C ASN A 67 -48.53 -16.03 -0.77
N ALA A 68 -49.47 -16.75 -0.15
CA ALA A 68 -50.88 -16.39 -0.14
C ALA A 68 -51.25 -15.31 0.89
N ASN A 69 -50.36 -14.93 1.84
CA ASN A 69 -50.56 -13.86 2.83
C ASN A 69 -51.94 -13.82 3.52
N LEU A 70 -52.45 -14.96 3.99
CA LEU A 70 -53.74 -15.04 4.71
C LEU A 70 -53.50 -15.19 6.22
N ASP A 71 -54.20 -14.38 7.03
CA ASP A 71 -54.15 -14.25 8.50
C ASP A 71 -53.92 -15.56 9.30
N GLY A 72 -53.22 -15.45 10.45
CA GLY A 72 -53.32 -16.30 11.66
C GLY A 72 -53.01 -17.81 11.56
N ASP A 73 -53.73 -18.54 10.69
CA ASP A 73 -53.65 -20.00 10.51
C ASP A 73 -52.48 -20.45 9.60
N THR A 74 -51.88 -19.51 8.85
CA THR A 74 -50.76 -19.77 7.92
C THR A 74 -49.56 -20.41 8.62
N VAL A 75 -49.23 -19.98 9.84
CA VAL A 75 -48.07 -20.51 10.59
C VAL A 75 -48.32 -21.98 10.99
N GLU A 76 -49.49 -22.29 11.54
CA GLU A 76 -49.81 -23.64 12.01
C GLU A 76 -49.92 -24.62 10.82
N ASP A 77 -50.46 -24.17 9.69
CA ASP A 77 -50.49 -24.96 8.46
C ASP A 77 -49.09 -25.26 7.94
N VAL A 78 -48.18 -24.28 7.93
CA VAL A 78 -46.77 -24.48 7.54
C VAL A 78 -46.07 -25.46 8.49
N LYS A 79 -46.28 -25.32 9.81
CA LYS A 79 -45.75 -26.27 10.82
C LYS A 79 -46.24 -27.69 10.58
N ARG A 80 -47.54 -27.85 10.28
CA ARG A 80 -48.12 -29.15 9.95
C ARG A 80 -47.49 -29.74 8.69
N GLN A 81 -47.23 -28.96 7.65
CA GLN A 81 -46.54 -29.45 6.46
C GLN A 81 -45.08 -29.82 6.75
N PHE A 82 -44.36 -29.07 7.59
CA PHE A 82 -43.01 -29.45 8.01
C PHE A 82 -42.97 -30.78 8.77
N LEU A 83 -43.96 -31.04 9.62
CA LEU A 83 -44.10 -32.34 10.27
C LEU A 83 -44.24 -33.47 9.23
N VAL A 84 -45.02 -33.25 8.18
CA VAL A 84 -45.15 -34.21 7.07
C VAL A 84 -43.82 -34.43 6.35
N CYS A 85 -43.07 -33.37 6.05
CA CYS A 85 -41.72 -33.50 5.49
C CYS A 85 -40.80 -34.33 6.41
N HIS A 86 -40.86 -34.07 7.72
CA HIS A 86 -40.05 -34.80 8.71
C HIS A 86 -40.38 -36.29 8.76
N GLU A 87 -41.67 -36.65 8.72
CA GLU A 87 -42.13 -38.04 8.67
C GLU A 87 -41.69 -38.73 7.37
N LEU A 88 -41.86 -38.08 6.22
CA LEU A 88 -41.43 -38.61 4.92
C LEU A 88 -39.92 -38.89 4.90
N LEU A 89 -39.10 -38.02 5.50
CA LEU A 89 -37.64 -38.24 5.60
C LEU A 89 -37.28 -39.55 6.31
N SER A 90 -38.14 -40.09 7.18
CA SER A 90 -37.92 -41.36 7.86
C SER A 90 -37.86 -42.55 6.89
N VAL A 91 -38.45 -42.44 5.70
CA VAL A 91 -38.35 -43.45 4.61
C VAL A 91 -36.89 -43.63 4.18
N TRP A 92 -36.17 -42.52 3.94
CA TRP A 92 -34.76 -42.57 3.55
C TRP A 92 -33.86 -42.96 4.72
N GLU A 93 -34.15 -42.50 5.93
CA GLU A 93 -33.40 -42.89 7.13
C GLU A 93 -33.43 -44.42 7.32
N LYS A 94 -34.62 -45.03 7.35
CA LYS A 94 -34.78 -46.49 7.50
C LYS A 94 -34.17 -47.27 6.35
N SER A 95 -34.28 -46.76 5.12
CA SER A 95 -33.67 -47.37 3.94
C SER A 95 -32.14 -47.37 4.06
N MET A 96 -31.55 -46.24 4.47
CA MET A 96 -30.11 -46.12 4.70
C MET A 96 -29.63 -46.94 5.90
N GLU A 97 -30.42 -47.07 6.97
CA GLU A 97 -30.11 -47.95 8.10
C GLU A 97 -30.06 -49.41 7.69
N ARG A 98 -30.90 -49.84 6.73
CA ARG A 98 -30.81 -51.18 6.16
C ARG A 98 -29.54 -51.34 5.33
N VAL A 99 -29.23 -50.39 4.44
CA VAL A 99 -28.07 -50.48 3.54
C VAL A 99 -26.74 -50.41 4.30
N SER A 100 -26.62 -49.56 5.32
CA SER A 100 -25.43 -49.47 6.19
C SER A 100 -25.04 -50.78 6.90
N LYS A 101 -25.97 -51.74 7.02
CA LYS A 101 -25.74 -53.05 7.65
C LYS A 101 -25.38 -54.15 6.66
N LEU A 102 -25.37 -53.84 5.35
CA LEU A 102 -24.99 -54.79 4.31
C LEU A 102 -23.49 -55.05 4.32
N HIS A 103 -23.09 -56.18 3.72
CA HIS A 103 -21.69 -56.39 3.35
C HIS A 103 -21.31 -55.49 2.16
N LYS A 104 -20.01 -55.43 1.85
CA LYS A 104 -19.52 -54.65 0.71
C LYS A 104 -20.28 -55.04 -0.56
N THR A 105 -20.96 -54.06 -1.17
CA THR A 105 -21.90 -54.25 -2.27
C THR A 105 -21.55 -53.30 -3.41
N THR A 106 -21.78 -53.73 -4.65
CA THR A 106 -21.50 -52.93 -5.86
C THR A 106 -22.41 -51.70 -5.92
N ALA A 107 -21.93 -50.61 -6.50
CA ALA A 107 -22.70 -49.38 -6.61
C ALA A 107 -23.89 -49.53 -7.57
N VAL A 108 -23.80 -50.36 -8.61
CA VAL A 108 -24.92 -50.67 -9.52
C VAL A 108 -26.09 -51.32 -8.78
N ASP A 109 -25.84 -52.22 -7.84
CA ASP A 109 -26.89 -52.91 -7.08
C ASP A 109 -27.59 -52.01 -6.06
N LEU A 110 -27.10 -50.79 -5.84
CA LEU A 110 -27.62 -49.78 -4.93
C LEU A 110 -27.89 -48.44 -5.63
N LYS A 111 -27.96 -48.43 -6.97
CA LYS A 111 -28.04 -47.20 -7.75
C LYS A 111 -29.23 -46.33 -7.35
N CYS A 112 -30.42 -46.90 -7.23
CA CYS A 112 -31.63 -46.11 -6.97
C CYS A 112 -31.58 -45.43 -5.59
N ILE A 113 -31.13 -46.13 -4.55
CA ILE A 113 -31.00 -45.51 -3.22
C ILE A 113 -29.94 -44.42 -3.20
N VAL A 114 -28.78 -44.64 -3.85
CA VAL A 114 -27.72 -43.63 -3.93
C VAL A 114 -28.26 -42.36 -4.61
N GLU A 115 -28.91 -42.48 -5.76
CA GLU A 115 -29.43 -41.32 -6.49
C GLU A 115 -30.54 -40.58 -5.72
N ASN A 116 -31.50 -41.32 -5.13
CA ASN A 116 -32.62 -40.70 -4.43
C ASN A 116 -32.21 -40.03 -3.12
N VAL A 117 -31.25 -40.60 -2.38
CA VAL A 117 -30.74 -39.98 -1.15
C VAL A 117 -30.04 -38.65 -1.48
N LEU A 118 -29.23 -38.61 -2.54
CA LEU A 118 -28.59 -37.36 -2.99
C LEU A 118 -29.64 -36.31 -3.38
N LEU A 119 -30.65 -36.68 -4.18
CA LEU A 119 -31.72 -35.75 -4.58
C LEU A 119 -32.49 -35.20 -3.38
N THR A 120 -32.77 -36.06 -2.40
CA THR A 120 -33.53 -35.70 -1.19
C THR A 120 -32.74 -34.77 -0.27
N ILE A 121 -31.46 -35.08 -0.05
CA ILE A 121 -30.58 -34.21 0.75
C ILE A 121 -30.47 -32.83 0.10
N LYS A 122 -30.25 -32.79 -1.23
CA LYS A 122 -30.19 -31.55 -2.01
C LYS A 122 -31.43 -30.68 -1.78
N LEU A 123 -32.61 -31.27 -1.97
CA LEU A 123 -33.89 -30.58 -1.88
C LEU A 123 -34.08 -29.89 -0.51
N ILE A 124 -33.80 -30.61 0.58
CA ILE A 124 -33.95 -30.05 1.93
C ILE A 124 -32.85 -29.03 2.25
N PHE A 125 -31.61 -29.28 1.84
CA PHE A 125 -30.51 -28.35 2.08
C PHE A 125 -30.74 -27.01 1.39
N GLU A 126 -31.17 -27.03 0.12
CA GLU A 126 -31.51 -25.81 -0.63
C GLU A 126 -32.67 -25.05 0.02
N HIS A 127 -33.71 -25.77 0.46
CA HIS A 127 -34.84 -25.18 1.19
C HIS A 127 -34.41 -24.51 2.50
N CYS A 128 -33.59 -25.21 3.31
CA CYS A 128 -33.07 -24.67 4.56
C CYS A 128 -32.16 -23.45 4.32
N ARG A 129 -31.36 -23.44 3.26
CA ARG A 129 -30.49 -22.30 2.89
C ARG A 129 -31.30 -21.06 2.53
N ALA A 130 -32.35 -21.22 1.72
CA ALA A 130 -33.21 -20.12 1.30
C ALA A 130 -34.18 -19.64 2.40
N SER A 131 -34.35 -20.42 3.47
CA SER A 131 -35.42 -20.24 4.46
C SER A 131 -35.52 -18.84 5.06
N LYS A 132 -34.39 -18.20 5.41
CA LYS A 132 -34.42 -16.87 6.06
C LYS A 132 -35.02 -15.79 5.16
N GLU A 133 -34.67 -15.79 3.88
CA GLU A 133 -35.21 -14.86 2.89
C GLU A 133 -36.64 -15.25 2.50
N PHE A 134 -36.87 -16.55 2.31
CA PHE A 134 -38.13 -17.10 1.87
C PHE A 134 -39.28 -16.92 2.87
N TYR A 135 -39.03 -17.15 4.17
CA TYR A 135 -40.06 -17.02 5.21
C TYR A 135 -40.18 -15.59 5.77
N GLY A 136 -39.16 -14.74 5.59
CA GLY A 136 -39.18 -13.34 6.02
C GLY A 136 -39.61 -13.18 7.48
N THR A 137 -40.74 -12.53 7.72
CA THR A 137 -41.29 -12.30 9.06
C THR A 137 -41.76 -13.58 9.77
N LEU A 138 -42.13 -14.64 9.02
CA LEU A 138 -42.58 -15.92 9.57
C LEU A 138 -41.40 -16.80 10.03
N PHE A 139 -40.16 -16.43 9.71
CA PHE A 139 -38.99 -17.28 9.94
C PHE A 139 -38.82 -17.68 11.42
N GLU A 140 -38.96 -16.72 12.33
CA GLU A 140 -38.81 -16.98 13.77
C GLU A 140 -39.86 -17.97 14.28
N ASP A 141 -41.08 -17.93 13.75
CA ASP A 141 -42.18 -18.81 14.17
C ASP A 141 -41.99 -20.27 13.70
N VAL A 142 -41.26 -20.50 12.61
CA VAL A 142 -41.03 -21.83 12.01
C VAL A 142 -39.58 -22.34 12.13
N SER A 143 -38.73 -21.60 12.84
CA SER A 143 -37.29 -21.87 12.96
C SER A 143 -37.00 -23.22 13.64
N GLU A 144 -37.81 -23.61 14.63
CA GLU A 144 -37.65 -24.90 15.32
C GLU A 144 -37.93 -26.08 14.39
N GLU A 145 -38.98 -25.99 13.58
CA GLU A 145 -39.38 -27.00 12.61
C GLU A 145 -38.35 -27.14 11.49
N LEU A 146 -37.84 -26.01 10.97
CA LEU A 146 -36.72 -25.99 10.02
C LEU A 146 -35.45 -26.62 10.61
N THR A 147 -35.13 -26.31 11.86
CA THR A 147 -33.98 -26.89 12.57
C THR A 147 -34.16 -28.40 12.75
N SER A 148 -35.38 -28.84 13.06
CA SER A 148 -35.73 -30.26 13.17
C SER A 148 -35.59 -30.99 11.84
N LEU A 149 -36.07 -30.37 10.76
CA LEU A 149 -35.95 -30.89 9.40
C LEU A 149 -34.49 -31.01 8.97
N PHE A 150 -33.69 -29.95 9.19
CA PHE A 150 -32.25 -29.95 8.91
C PHE A 150 -31.52 -31.04 9.70
N ARG A 151 -31.85 -31.22 10.99
CA ARG A 151 -31.27 -32.27 11.84
C ARG A 151 -31.57 -33.66 11.29
N LYS A 152 -32.81 -33.90 10.83
CA LYS A 152 -33.23 -35.19 10.26
C LYS A 152 -32.47 -35.50 8.98
N VAL A 153 -32.40 -34.57 8.04
CA VAL A 153 -31.65 -34.77 6.79
C VAL A 153 -30.14 -34.88 7.04
N LYS A 154 -29.60 -34.18 8.04
CA LYS A 154 -28.20 -34.34 8.48
C LYS A 154 -27.91 -35.75 9.00
N THR A 155 -28.84 -36.37 9.74
CA THR A 155 -28.70 -37.78 10.15
C THR A 155 -28.62 -38.71 8.93
N ILE A 156 -29.48 -38.49 7.94
CA ILE A 156 -29.48 -39.25 6.68
C ILE A 156 -28.16 -39.06 5.93
N LEU A 157 -27.68 -37.81 5.80
CA LEU A 157 -26.38 -37.50 5.19
C LEU A 157 -25.24 -38.22 5.91
N ASN A 158 -25.17 -38.15 7.24
CA ASN A 158 -24.11 -38.80 8.01
C ASN A 158 -24.12 -40.32 7.82
N LEU A 159 -25.31 -40.92 7.79
CA LEU A 159 -25.47 -42.35 7.52
C LEU A 159 -25.04 -42.70 6.10
N PHE A 160 -25.39 -41.87 5.11
CA PHE A 160 -24.95 -42.01 3.72
C PHE A 160 -23.44 -41.91 3.58
N LEU A 161 -22.80 -40.89 4.15
CA LEU A 161 -21.35 -40.71 4.09
C LEU A 161 -20.61 -41.90 4.75
N ALA A 162 -21.10 -42.41 5.89
CA ALA A 162 -20.54 -43.59 6.53
C ALA A 162 -20.71 -44.87 5.68
N THR A 163 -21.88 -45.03 5.06
CA THR A 163 -22.20 -46.18 4.18
C THR A 163 -21.34 -46.15 2.92
N LEU A 164 -21.10 -44.96 2.36
CA LEU A 164 -20.25 -44.77 1.19
C LEU A 164 -18.81 -45.22 1.45
N ASP A 165 -18.28 -45.00 2.66
CA ASP A 165 -16.92 -45.39 3.01
C ASP A 165 -16.78 -46.87 3.40
N GLY A 166 -17.83 -47.47 3.96
CA GLY A 166 -17.79 -48.82 4.54
C GLY A 166 -18.40 -49.94 3.67
N VAL A 167 -19.42 -49.63 2.89
CA VAL A 167 -20.31 -50.63 2.25
C VAL A 167 -20.31 -50.52 0.74
N ILE A 168 -20.44 -49.32 0.17
CA ILE A 168 -20.59 -49.14 -1.27
C ILE A 168 -19.21 -49.23 -1.94
N VAL A 169 -19.08 -50.11 -2.94
CA VAL A 169 -17.87 -50.27 -3.74
C VAL A 169 -18.17 -49.89 -5.18
N PHE A 170 -17.38 -48.97 -5.72
CA PHE A 170 -17.46 -48.56 -7.12
C PHE A 170 -16.42 -49.33 -7.93
N ASP A 171 -16.87 -50.03 -8.96
CA ASP A 171 -16.05 -50.60 -10.02
C ASP A 171 -15.75 -49.54 -11.08
N THR A 172 -14.55 -49.01 -11.04
CA THR A 172 -14.09 -47.94 -11.93
C THR A 172 -13.80 -48.42 -13.37
N ASP A 173 -13.82 -49.72 -13.63
CA ASP A 173 -13.71 -50.26 -14.99
C ASP A 173 -15.07 -50.23 -15.71
N THR A 174 -16.16 -50.05 -14.96
CA THR A 174 -17.53 -49.97 -15.48
C THR A 174 -17.94 -48.49 -15.65
N GLU A 175 -18.27 -48.08 -16.88
CA GLU A 175 -18.62 -46.70 -17.23
C GLU A 175 -19.81 -46.17 -16.41
N SER A 176 -20.89 -46.94 -16.29
CA SER A 176 -22.08 -46.52 -15.53
C SER A 176 -21.83 -46.35 -14.02
N GLU A 177 -20.87 -47.09 -13.45
CA GLU A 177 -20.47 -46.92 -12.04
C GLU A 177 -19.55 -45.72 -11.87
N THR A 178 -18.68 -45.46 -12.86
CA THR A 178 -17.83 -44.27 -12.89
C THR A 178 -18.67 -42.99 -12.99
N GLU A 179 -19.68 -42.97 -13.85
CA GLU A 179 -20.64 -41.86 -13.94
C GLU A 179 -21.38 -41.63 -12.61
N LEU A 180 -21.82 -42.71 -11.96
CA LEU A 180 -22.49 -42.63 -10.66
C LEU A 180 -21.55 -42.09 -9.58
N LEU A 181 -20.29 -42.54 -9.54
CA LEU A 181 -19.26 -42.04 -8.63
C LEU A 181 -19.03 -40.54 -8.81
N ILE A 182 -18.95 -40.07 -10.05
CA ILE A 182 -18.75 -38.64 -10.34
C ILE A 182 -19.95 -37.82 -9.90
N LYS A 183 -21.17 -38.32 -10.12
CA LYS A 183 -22.41 -37.68 -9.64
C LYS A 183 -22.46 -37.61 -8.10
N VAL A 184 -21.96 -38.64 -7.43
CA VAL A 184 -21.80 -38.65 -5.96
C VAL A 184 -20.78 -37.59 -5.53
N ILE A 185 -19.61 -37.52 -6.16
CA ILE A 185 -18.57 -36.53 -5.86
C ILE A 185 -19.12 -35.11 -6.03
N ASP A 186 -19.81 -34.84 -7.14
CA ASP A 186 -20.43 -33.55 -7.43
C ASP A 186 -21.47 -33.17 -6.37
N SER A 187 -22.35 -34.11 -6.02
CA SER A 187 -23.41 -33.87 -5.03
C SER A 187 -22.86 -33.61 -3.63
N ILE A 188 -21.83 -34.36 -3.20
CA ILE A 188 -21.18 -34.13 -1.90
C ILE A 188 -20.46 -32.78 -1.89
N GLY A 189 -19.82 -32.39 -2.99
CA GLY A 189 -19.23 -31.05 -3.14
C GLY A 189 -20.27 -29.94 -2.97
N LEU A 190 -21.42 -30.07 -3.63
CA LEU A 190 -22.55 -29.16 -3.49
C LEU A 190 -23.09 -29.09 -2.05
N PHE A 191 -23.20 -30.24 -1.38
CA PHE A 191 -23.65 -30.28 0.02
C PHE A 191 -22.69 -29.58 0.95
N ALA A 192 -21.37 -29.66 0.71
CA ALA A 192 -20.39 -28.91 1.48
C ALA A 192 -20.60 -27.40 1.31
N THR A 193 -20.76 -26.92 0.07
CA THR A 193 -21.06 -25.49 -0.20
C THR A 193 -22.33 -25.03 0.52
N ILE A 194 -23.41 -25.79 0.48
CA ILE A 194 -24.65 -25.40 1.16
C ILE A 194 -24.47 -25.45 2.70
N ALA A 195 -23.80 -26.49 3.21
CA ALA A 195 -23.59 -26.66 4.65
C ALA A 195 -22.71 -25.58 5.27
N HIS A 196 -21.83 -24.92 4.50
CA HIS A 196 -21.01 -23.80 4.97
C HIS A 196 -21.86 -22.67 5.59
N GLU A 197 -23.00 -22.34 4.98
CA GLU A 197 -23.91 -21.29 5.45
C GLU A 197 -24.84 -21.74 6.58
N LEU A 198 -25.03 -23.06 6.76
CA LEU A 198 -25.99 -23.64 7.69
C LEU A 198 -25.36 -24.14 8.99
N ASP A 199 -24.30 -24.96 8.90
CA ASP A 199 -23.66 -25.60 10.06
C ASP A 199 -22.19 -25.98 9.77
N LEU A 200 -21.26 -25.27 10.42
CA LEU A 200 -19.81 -25.46 10.25
C LEU A 200 -19.34 -26.91 10.53
N LYS A 201 -20.04 -27.65 11.39
CA LYS A 201 -19.70 -29.06 11.66
C LYS A 201 -20.02 -29.93 10.45
N THR A 202 -21.24 -29.83 9.93
CA THR A 202 -21.68 -30.56 8.72
C THR A 202 -20.83 -30.17 7.52
N PHE A 203 -20.47 -28.89 7.40
CA PHE A 203 -19.55 -28.40 6.38
C PHE A 203 -18.22 -29.17 6.38
N ILE A 204 -17.52 -29.23 7.52
CA ILE A 204 -16.22 -29.92 7.61
C ILE A 204 -16.33 -31.43 7.39
N GLU A 205 -17.38 -32.06 7.92
CA GLU A 205 -17.61 -33.51 7.74
C GLU A 205 -17.83 -33.84 6.26
N THR A 206 -18.67 -33.08 5.57
CA THR A 206 -18.96 -33.25 4.14
C THR A 206 -17.75 -32.91 3.27
N LEU A 207 -17.06 -31.79 3.56
CA LEU A 207 -15.86 -31.36 2.84
C LEU A 207 -14.73 -32.39 2.92
N ARG A 208 -14.57 -33.07 4.07
CA ARG A 208 -13.57 -34.13 4.24
C ARG A 208 -13.84 -35.32 3.32
N ILE A 209 -15.10 -35.73 3.20
CA ILE A 209 -15.49 -36.84 2.33
C ILE A 209 -15.36 -36.44 0.87
N PHE A 210 -15.83 -35.24 0.49
CA PHE A 210 -15.61 -34.68 -0.85
C PHE A 210 -14.13 -34.68 -1.22
N GLY A 211 -13.29 -34.09 -0.37
CA GLY A 211 -11.84 -34.04 -0.59
C GLY A 211 -11.22 -35.42 -0.74
N LYS A 212 -11.60 -36.38 0.11
CA LYS A 212 -11.13 -37.77 0.02
C LYS A 212 -11.50 -38.39 -1.34
N LEU A 213 -12.77 -38.35 -1.72
CA LEU A 213 -13.25 -38.99 -2.96
C LEU A 213 -12.69 -38.33 -4.21
N ALA A 214 -12.65 -37.00 -4.25
CA ALA A 214 -12.12 -36.25 -5.39
C ALA A 214 -10.62 -36.46 -5.57
N ILE A 215 -9.85 -36.65 -4.48
CA ILE A 215 -8.42 -36.94 -4.56
C ILE A 215 -8.17 -38.40 -4.92
N THR A 216 -8.85 -39.36 -4.26
CA THR A 216 -8.62 -40.79 -4.50
C THR A 216 -8.99 -41.21 -5.93
N ASN A 217 -10.04 -40.59 -6.50
CA ASN A 217 -10.54 -40.94 -7.83
C ASN A 217 -10.15 -39.90 -8.90
N GLU A 218 -9.03 -39.18 -8.70
CA GLU A 218 -8.65 -38.04 -9.53
C GLU A 218 -8.56 -38.36 -11.03
N TYR A 219 -8.10 -39.56 -11.39
CA TYR A 219 -7.96 -39.98 -12.79
C TYR A 219 -9.32 -40.01 -13.50
N HIS A 220 -10.32 -40.63 -12.88
CA HIS A 220 -11.66 -40.76 -13.43
C HIS A 220 -12.38 -39.42 -13.47
N VAL A 221 -12.24 -38.60 -12.42
CA VAL A 221 -12.81 -37.24 -12.40
C VAL A 221 -12.23 -36.39 -13.53
N LYS A 222 -10.89 -36.40 -13.71
CA LYS A 222 -10.22 -35.64 -14.77
C LYS A 222 -10.64 -36.08 -16.18
N GLN A 223 -10.88 -37.37 -16.40
CA GLN A 223 -11.23 -37.90 -17.72
C GLN A 223 -12.70 -37.67 -18.10
N THR A 224 -13.61 -37.89 -17.16
CA THR A 224 -15.04 -37.90 -17.48
C THR A 224 -15.68 -36.53 -17.28
N ASN A 225 -15.45 -35.87 -16.14
CA ASN A 225 -15.98 -34.53 -15.90
C ASN A 225 -15.20 -33.78 -14.82
N VAL A 226 -14.14 -33.08 -15.22
CA VAL A 226 -13.31 -32.32 -14.28
C VAL A 226 -14.06 -31.16 -13.59
N THR A 227 -15.15 -30.68 -14.20
CA THR A 227 -15.94 -29.56 -13.66
C THR A 227 -16.62 -29.90 -12.34
N SER A 228 -16.89 -31.20 -12.10
CA SER A 228 -17.46 -31.68 -10.83
C SER A 228 -16.52 -31.51 -9.64
N ALA A 229 -15.22 -31.28 -9.87
CA ALA A 229 -14.27 -30.95 -8.80
C ALA A 229 -13.87 -29.47 -8.84
N THR A 230 -13.62 -28.91 -10.03
CA THR A 230 -13.10 -27.54 -10.15
C THR A 230 -14.11 -26.46 -9.78
N LEU A 231 -15.42 -26.68 -10.01
CA LEU A 231 -16.48 -25.75 -9.60
C LEU A 231 -16.56 -25.64 -8.07
N HIS A 232 -16.60 -26.78 -7.37
CA HIS A 232 -16.63 -26.80 -5.91
C HIS A 232 -15.33 -26.31 -5.29
N LEU A 233 -14.19 -26.54 -5.96
CA LEU A 233 -12.90 -25.95 -5.57
C LEU A 233 -12.93 -24.42 -5.67
N ALA A 234 -13.52 -23.87 -6.73
CA ALA A 234 -13.70 -22.43 -6.89
C ALA A 234 -14.54 -21.86 -5.75
N GLN A 235 -15.69 -22.48 -5.47
CA GLN A 235 -16.60 -22.03 -4.44
C GLN A 235 -15.98 -22.14 -3.04
N LEU A 236 -15.32 -23.26 -2.73
CA LEU A 236 -14.59 -23.44 -1.47
C LEU A 236 -13.51 -22.38 -1.28
N THR A 237 -12.82 -21.97 -2.35
CA THR A 237 -11.83 -20.89 -2.29
C THR A 237 -12.49 -19.56 -1.89
N LYS A 238 -13.64 -19.24 -2.48
CA LYS A 238 -14.43 -18.04 -2.12
C LYS A 238 -14.94 -18.09 -0.68
N ASP A 239 -15.48 -19.23 -0.27
CA ASP A 239 -16.03 -19.43 1.07
C ASP A 239 -14.93 -19.27 2.14
N ILE A 240 -13.75 -19.83 1.91
CA ILE A 240 -12.62 -19.65 2.83
C ILE A 240 -12.14 -18.19 2.83
N SER A 241 -12.07 -17.54 1.66
CA SER A 241 -11.72 -16.13 1.55
C SER A 241 -12.71 -15.21 2.28
N SER A 242 -14.00 -15.52 2.28
CA SER A 242 -14.99 -14.74 3.04
C SER A 242 -14.88 -15.02 4.54
N MET A 243 -14.64 -16.27 4.94
CA MET A 243 -14.37 -16.62 6.33
C MET A 243 -13.13 -15.88 6.88
N LEU A 244 -12.06 -15.68 6.10
CA LEU A 244 -10.87 -14.99 6.62
C LEU A 244 -11.10 -13.52 7.00
N LEU A 245 -12.16 -12.87 6.48
CA LEU A 245 -12.48 -11.48 6.82
C LEU A 245 -12.76 -11.31 8.32
N PHE A 246 -13.41 -12.29 8.98
CA PHE A 246 -13.67 -12.18 10.43
C PHE A 246 -12.38 -12.17 11.27
N CYS A 247 -11.27 -12.70 10.76
CA CYS A 247 -9.98 -12.65 11.45
C CYS A 247 -9.32 -11.27 11.33
N GLN A 248 -9.80 -10.41 10.43
CA GLN A 248 -9.20 -9.12 10.08
C GLN A 248 -10.04 -7.96 10.63
N ASP A 249 -11.36 -8.13 10.75
CA ASP A 249 -12.27 -7.13 11.29
C ASP A 249 -12.26 -7.11 12.83
N SER A 250 -11.95 -5.95 13.41
CA SER A 250 -11.84 -5.76 14.87
C SER A 250 -13.18 -5.72 15.61
N THR A 251 -14.31 -5.74 14.89
CA THR A 251 -15.65 -5.60 15.47
C THR A 251 -16.23 -6.92 15.97
N ASP A 252 -15.80 -8.05 15.38
CA ASP A 252 -16.33 -9.37 15.70
C ASP A 252 -15.45 -10.09 16.72
N ARG A 253 -16.08 -10.74 17.71
CA ARG A 253 -15.36 -11.62 18.63
C ARG A 253 -14.84 -12.82 17.86
N VAL A 254 -13.52 -12.87 17.70
CA VAL A 254 -12.83 -14.00 17.07
C VAL A 254 -13.01 -15.27 17.91
N GLU A 255 -13.57 -16.31 17.29
CA GLU A 255 -13.85 -17.59 17.94
C GLU A 255 -12.84 -18.68 17.56
N GLU A 256 -12.33 -19.40 18.56
CA GLU A 256 -11.37 -20.50 18.38
C GLU A 256 -11.87 -21.60 17.42
N ARG A 257 -13.17 -21.93 17.52
CA ARG A 257 -13.82 -22.96 16.69
C ARG A 257 -13.76 -22.59 15.21
N LYS A 258 -14.04 -21.33 14.86
CA LYS A 258 -14.03 -20.86 13.47
C LYS A 258 -12.61 -20.89 12.88
N ILE A 259 -11.60 -20.49 13.65
CA ILE A 259 -10.18 -20.56 13.22
C ILE A 259 -9.79 -22.01 12.88
N LYS A 260 -10.18 -22.98 13.71
CA LYS A 260 -9.93 -24.40 13.47
C LYS A 260 -10.63 -24.92 12.21
N VAL A 261 -11.86 -24.47 11.95
CA VAL A 261 -12.63 -24.80 10.74
C VAL A 261 -11.93 -24.27 9.49
N ILE A 262 -11.48 -23.01 9.49
CA ILE A 262 -10.70 -22.44 8.38
C ILE A 262 -9.42 -23.25 8.15
N GLY A 263 -8.63 -23.50 9.19
CA GLY A 263 -7.35 -24.21 9.05
C GLY A 263 -7.50 -25.64 8.50
N LEU A 264 -8.58 -26.35 8.87
CA LEU A 264 -8.90 -27.64 8.29
C LEU A 264 -9.34 -27.53 6.82
N SER A 265 -10.14 -26.52 6.50
CA SER A 265 -10.63 -26.27 5.14
C SER A 265 -9.48 -25.92 4.18
N LEU A 266 -8.55 -25.06 4.61
CA LEU A 266 -7.33 -24.72 3.87
C LEU A 266 -6.46 -25.94 3.56
N LYS A 267 -6.29 -26.86 4.52
CA LYS A 267 -5.53 -28.10 4.31
C LYS A 267 -6.15 -29.01 3.26
N ILE A 268 -7.48 -29.08 3.21
CA ILE A 268 -8.20 -29.86 2.19
C ILE A 268 -8.10 -29.14 0.84
N LEU A 269 -8.28 -27.82 0.83
CA LEU A 269 -8.17 -26.98 -0.37
C LEU A 269 -6.79 -27.11 -1.03
N ASP A 270 -5.69 -27.00 -0.27
CA ASP A 270 -4.33 -27.13 -0.79
C ASP A 270 -4.10 -28.48 -1.47
N ARG A 271 -4.59 -29.58 -0.87
CA ARG A 271 -4.51 -30.92 -1.48
C ARG A 271 -5.33 -31.03 -2.76
N LEU A 272 -6.52 -30.44 -2.79
CA LEU A 272 -7.35 -30.41 -3.99
C LEU A 272 -6.67 -29.61 -5.11
N PHE A 273 -6.13 -28.43 -4.81
CA PHE A 273 -5.33 -27.67 -5.77
C PHE A 273 -4.13 -28.48 -6.25
N ALA A 274 -3.42 -29.21 -5.38
CA ALA A 274 -2.27 -30.03 -5.79
C ALA A 274 -2.64 -31.10 -6.84
N VAL A 275 -3.84 -31.67 -6.74
CA VAL A 275 -4.37 -32.66 -7.69
C VAL A 275 -4.87 -32.03 -8.98
N TYR A 276 -5.61 -30.92 -8.87
CA TYR A 276 -6.37 -30.34 -9.98
C TYR A 276 -5.73 -29.11 -10.62
N CYS A 277 -4.56 -28.63 -10.15
CA CYS A 277 -3.89 -27.39 -10.57
C CYS A 277 -3.83 -27.18 -12.10
N SER A 278 -3.57 -28.25 -12.86
CA SER A 278 -3.46 -28.20 -14.32
C SER A 278 -4.79 -27.94 -15.06
N HIS A 279 -5.93 -28.10 -14.38
CA HIS A 279 -7.28 -27.90 -14.93
C HIS A 279 -7.96 -26.66 -14.33
N VAL A 280 -7.24 -25.87 -13.53
CA VAL A 280 -7.74 -24.63 -12.94
C VAL A 280 -7.66 -23.51 -13.98
N ASN A 281 -8.79 -22.85 -14.25
CA ASN A 281 -8.85 -21.72 -15.15
C ASN A 281 -8.38 -20.41 -14.48
N ASN A 282 -8.29 -19.32 -15.24
CA ASN A 282 -7.80 -18.04 -14.74
C ASN A 282 -8.70 -17.42 -13.65
N GLU A 283 -10.02 -17.64 -13.73
CA GLU A 283 -10.98 -17.14 -12.74
C GLU A 283 -10.74 -17.77 -11.36
N ILE A 284 -10.56 -19.10 -11.32
CA ILE A 284 -10.29 -19.82 -10.08
C ILE A 284 -8.91 -19.43 -9.51
N LEU A 285 -7.91 -19.24 -10.37
CA LEU A 285 -6.60 -18.70 -9.95
C LEU A 285 -6.73 -17.31 -9.33
N SER A 286 -7.62 -16.46 -9.84
CA SER A 286 -7.91 -15.14 -9.27
C SER A 286 -8.47 -15.26 -7.84
N PHE A 287 -9.41 -16.19 -7.59
CA PHE A 287 -9.90 -16.45 -6.23
C PHE A 287 -8.78 -16.98 -5.31
N ALA A 288 -7.88 -17.79 -5.85
CA ALA A 288 -6.75 -18.34 -5.10
C ALA A 288 -5.72 -17.24 -4.73
N ILE A 289 -5.50 -16.27 -5.62
CA ILE A 289 -4.70 -15.08 -5.33
C ILE A 289 -5.38 -14.29 -4.22
N GLU A 290 -6.68 -13.98 -4.34
CA GLU A 290 -7.44 -13.29 -3.28
C GLU A 290 -7.30 -13.98 -1.92
N LEU A 291 -7.41 -15.30 -1.90
CA LEU A 291 -7.21 -16.11 -0.69
C LEU A 291 -5.80 -15.93 -0.11
N LEU A 292 -4.74 -16.03 -0.93
CA LEU A 292 -3.36 -15.85 -0.50
C LEU A 292 -3.12 -14.46 0.11
N LEU A 293 -3.69 -13.41 -0.47
CA LEU A 293 -3.62 -12.05 0.05
C LEU A 293 -4.17 -12.00 1.48
N LYS A 294 -5.39 -12.52 1.66
CA LYS A 294 -6.07 -12.55 2.97
C LYS A 294 -5.31 -13.42 3.98
N MET A 295 -4.73 -14.54 3.56
CA MET A 295 -3.89 -15.36 4.42
C MET A 295 -2.64 -14.63 4.91
N HIS A 296 -2.00 -13.82 4.07
CA HIS A 296 -0.85 -13.00 4.48
C HIS A 296 -1.24 -11.86 5.45
N ARG A 297 -2.43 -11.29 5.28
CA ARG A 297 -3.01 -10.31 6.23
C ARG A 297 -3.33 -10.92 7.60
N CYS A 298 -3.55 -12.23 7.67
CA CYS A 298 -3.68 -12.95 8.95
C CYS A 298 -2.33 -13.24 9.64
N SER A 299 -1.20 -12.75 9.13
CA SER A 299 0.07 -12.90 9.84
C SER A 299 0.03 -12.21 11.21
N PRO A 300 0.69 -12.75 12.25
CA PRO A 300 0.73 -12.12 13.58
C PRO A 300 1.15 -10.66 13.58
N LEU A 301 1.96 -10.29 12.60
CA LEU A 301 2.56 -8.97 12.43
C LEU A 301 1.53 -7.94 11.96
N CYS A 302 0.55 -8.37 11.17
CA CYS A 302 -0.57 -7.54 10.76
C CYS A 302 -1.66 -7.50 11.84
N LEU A 303 -1.87 -8.61 12.56
CA LEU A 303 -2.93 -8.72 13.57
C LEU A 303 -2.61 -8.03 14.90
N LYS A 304 -1.36 -7.69 15.20
CA LYS A 304 -1.01 -6.93 16.43
C LYS A 304 -1.71 -5.56 16.54
N ARG A 305 -2.19 -5.00 15.43
CA ARG A 305 -3.00 -3.76 15.40
C ARG A 305 -4.44 -4.00 15.90
N SER A 306 -4.92 -5.24 15.83
CA SER A 306 -6.27 -5.60 16.27
C SER A 306 -6.31 -5.89 17.77
N GLN A 307 -7.44 -5.63 18.42
CA GLN A 307 -7.66 -5.92 19.85
C GLN A 307 -7.80 -7.45 20.13
N ILE A 308 -7.19 -8.30 19.31
CA ILE A 308 -7.28 -9.76 19.41
C ILE A 308 -6.29 -10.28 20.46
N ASP A 309 -6.74 -11.25 21.27
CA ASP A 309 -5.90 -11.90 22.28
C ASP A 309 -4.68 -12.60 21.67
N SER A 310 -3.55 -12.53 22.37
CA SER A 310 -2.27 -13.09 21.89
C SER A 310 -2.31 -14.60 21.64
N ASN A 311 -3.10 -15.38 22.40
CA ASN A 311 -3.24 -16.82 22.16
C ASN A 311 -4.03 -17.09 20.88
N LEU A 312 -5.04 -16.27 20.58
CA LEU A 312 -5.80 -16.37 19.34
C LEU A 312 -4.95 -15.99 18.12
N ILE A 313 -4.09 -14.98 18.24
CA ILE A 313 -3.13 -14.62 17.18
C ILE A 313 -2.20 -15.80 16.87
N GLU A 314 -1.66 -16.48 17.89
CA GLU A 314 -0.80 -17.65 17.65
C GLU A 314 -1.58 -18.83 17.06
N LEU A 315 -2.84 -19.02 17.46
CA LEU A 315 -3.69 -20.02 16.83
C LEU A 315 -3.94 -19.72 15.35
N ILE A 316 -4.24 -18.47 14.99
CA ILE A 316 -4.38 -18.01 13.60
C ILE A 316 -3.09 -18.25 12.83
N ASN A 317 -1.93 -17.92 13.41
CA ASN A 317 -0.63 -18.16 12.81
C ASN A 317 -0.42 -19.63 12.43
N VAL A 318 -0.71 -20.54 13.37
CA VAL A 318 -0.53 -21.98 13.20
C VAL A 318 -1.51 -22.58 12.20
N GLN A 319 -2.78 -22.16 12.24
CA GLN A 319 -3.83 -22.76 11.41
C GLN A 319 -3.95 -22.14 10.01
N ILE A 320 -3.60 -20.86 9.85
CA ILE A 320 -3.88 -20.07 8.65
C ILE A 320 -2.57 -19.55 8.04
N SER A 321 -1.84 -18.70 8.75
CA SER A 321 -0.76 -17.91 8.16
C SER A 321 0.42 -18.78 7.70
N LYS A 322 0.78 -19.81 8.48
CA LYS A 322 1.80 -20.81 8.09
C LYS A 322 1.39 -21.66 6.88
N GLY A 323 0.10 -21.75 6.58
CA GLY A 323 -0.43 -22.47 5.41
C GLY A 323 -0.24 -21.72 4.08
N SER A 324 0.06 -20.41 4.13
CA SER A 324 0.19 -19.58 2.91
C SER A 324 1.34 -20.04 2.01
N GLU A 325 2.48 -20.39 2.59
CA GLU A 325 3.66 -20.81 1.85
C GLU A 325 3.45 -22.16 1.13
N PRO A 326 3.00 -23.26 1.78
CA PRO A 326 2.61 -24.49 1.08
C PRO A 326 1.59 -24.25 -0.03
N PHE A 327 0.57 -23.44 0.22
CA PHE A 327 -0.48 -23.17 -0.75
C PHE A 327 0.03 -22.39 -1.96
N LEU A 328 0.87 -21.37 -1.75
CA LEU A 328 1.57 -20.67 -2.82
C LEU A 328 2.41 -21.65 -3.64
N ASN A 329 3.16 -22.54 -3.00
CA ASN A 329 3.96 -23.56 -3.67
C ASN A 329 3.13 -24.49 -4.57
N THR A 330 1.90 -24.79 -4.18
CA THR A 330 0.96 -25.58 -4.98
C THR A 330 0.47 -24.80 -6.20
N ILE A 331 -0.01 -23.57 -6.00
CA ILE A 331 -0.58 -22.75 -7.09
C ILE A 331 0.49 -22.31 -8.09
N PHE A 332 1.72 -22.07 -7.61
CA PHE A 332 2.85 -21.64 -8.45
C PHE A 332 3.21 -22.67 -9.54
N LYS A 333 2.76 -23.92 -9.42
CA LYS A 333 2.92 -24.95 -10.46
C LYS A 333 2.06 -24.69 -11.70
N SER A 334 1.02 -23.87 -11.60
CA SER A 334 0.19 -23.50 -12.75
C SER A 334 0.95 -22.57 -13.68
N SER A 335 0.97 -22.91 -14.97
CA SER A 335 1.61 -22.10 -16.01
C SER A 335 0.99 -20.70 -16.16
N ASN A 336 -0.31 -20.56 -15.84
CA ASN A 336 -1.04 -19.30 -15.95
C ASN A 336 -0.91 -18.42 -14.70
N PHE A 337 -0.38 -18.95 -13.59
CA PHE A 337 -0.32 -18.20 -12.32
C PHE A 337 0.36 -16.85 -12.47
N LYS A 338 1.47 -16.80 -13.23
CA LYS A 338 2.18 -15.56 -13.54
C LYS A 338 1.21 -14.52 -14.11
N GLN A 339 0.56 -14.81 -15.23
CA GLN A 339 -0.29 -13.84 -15.93
C GLN A 339 -1.45 -13.38 -15.05
N VAL A 340 -2.14 -14.31 -14.39
CA VAL A 340 -3.30 -13.99 -13.54
C VAL A 340 -2.87 -13.12 -12.34
N PHE A 341 -1.67 -13.32 -11.80
CA PHE A 341 -1.14 -12.47 -10.73
C PHE A 341 -0.94 -11.01 -11.15
N PHE A 342 -0.42 -10.79 -12.37
CA PHE A 342 -0.29 -9.45 -12.94
C PHE A 342 -1.66 -8.83 -13.25
N ASP A 343 -2.54 -9.57 -13.92
CA ASP A 343 -3.90 -9.14 -14.26
C ASP A 343 -4.70 -8.75 -13.00
N TYR A 344 -4.52 -9.50 -11.89
CA TYR A 344 -5.15 -9.20 -10.62
C TYR A 344 -4.70 -7.86 -10.04
N GLY A 345 -3.40 -7.54 -10.13
CA GLY A 345 -2.84 -6.29 -9.60
C GLY A 345 -3.36 -5.03 -10.30
N ASN A 346 -3.80 -5.17 -11.55
CA ASN A 346 -4.35 -4.09 -12.38
C ASN A 346 -5.81 -3.73 -12.04
N GLN A 347 -6.46 -4.47 -11.13
CA GLN A 347 -7.82 -4.17 -10.68
C GLN A 347 -7.85 -2.95 -9.75
N THR A 348 -8.98 -2.25 -9.69
CA THR A 348 -9.15 -1.01 -8.90
C THR A 348 -9.23 -1.26 -7.39
N ASN A 349 -9.87 -2.35 -6.95
CA ASN A 349 -10.20 -2.63 -5.55
C ASN A 349 -9.30 -3.71 -4.92
N VAL A 350 -7.99 -3.63 -5.16
CA VAL A 350 -7.02 -4.61 -4.61
C VAL A 350 -6.56 -4.19 -3.22
N ASP A 351 -6.55 -5.12 -2.27
CA ASP A 351 -5.83 -4.98 -0.99
C ASP A 351 -4.32 -4.81 -1.27
N LYS A 352 -3.86 -3.55 -1.33
CA LYS A 352 -2.49 -3.20 -1.71
C LYS A 352 -1.45 -3.77 -0.75
N LEU A 353 -1.76 -3.83 0.55
CA LEU A 353 -0.86 -4.40 1.54
C LEU A 353 -0.77 -5.92 1.39
N GLY A 354 -1.91 -6.61 1.30
CA GLY A 354 -1.93 -8.04 1.01
C GLY A 354 -1.15 -8.37 -0.26
N TYR A 355 -1.34 -7.55 -1.31
CA TYR A 355 -0.72 -7.76 -2.63
C TYR A 355 0.78 -7.57 -2.61
N HIS A 356 1.25 -6.58 -1.86
CA HIS A 356 2.67 -6.39 -1.66
C HIS A 356 3.32 -7.49 -0.82
N LEU A 357 2.64 -7.97 0.23
CA LEU A 357 3.12 -9.09 1.04
C LEU A 357 3.23 -10.39 0.21
N LEU A 358 2.24 -10.65 -0.65
CA LEU A 358 2.31 -11.77 -1.60
C LEU A 358 3.46 -11.57 -2.61
N THR A 359 3.63 -10.36 -3.14
CA THR A 359 4.75 -10.00 -4.05
C THR A 359 6.10 -10.32 -3.41
N ILE A 360 6.31 -9.93 -2.15
CA ILE A 360 7.54 -10.24 -1.39
C ILE A 360 7.77 -11.76 -1.28
N ASN A 361 6.73 -12.55 -0.97
CA ASN A 361 6.88 -14.00 -0.85
C ASN A 361 7.13 -14.68 -2.20
N ILE A 362 6.50 -14.19 -3.29
CA ILE A 362 6.82 -14.66 -4.64
C ILE A 362 8.28 -14.36 -4.98
N MET A 363 8.77 -13.14 -4.72
CA MET A 363 10.18 -12.80 -4.95
C MET A 363 11.13 -13.71 -4.15
N ARG A 364 10.84 -13.96 -2.86
CA ARG A 364 11.61 -14.89 -2.02
C ARG A 364 11.64 -16.31 -2.58
N LYS A 365 10.51 -16.77 -3.13
CA LYS A 365 10.42 -18.08 -3.79
C LYS A 365 11.24 -18.10 -5.08
N LEU A 366 11.17 -17.05 -5.89
CA LEU A 366 11.89 -16.90 -7.15
C LEU A 366 13.42 -16.90 -6.98
N ILE A 367 13.94 -16.29 -5.91
CA ILE A 367 15.38 -16.27 -5.60
C ILE A 367 15.96 -17.68 -5.48
N ASN A 368 15.15 -18.64 -5.05
CA ASN A 368 15.55 -20.04 -4.87
C ASN A 368 15.28 -20.90 -6.13
N MET A 369 14.88 -20.29 -7.25
CA MET A 369 14.62 -20.98 -8.52
C MET A 369 15.75 -20.75 -9.54
N PRO A 370 15.92 -21.63 -10.53
CA PRO A 370 16.85 -21.40 -11.63
C PRO A 370 16.55 -20.11 -12.40
N TYR A 371 17.60 -19.53 -13.00
CA TYR A 371 17.53 -18.27 -13.75
C TYR A 371 16.45 -18.28 -14.83
N GLU A 372 16.29 -19.38 -15.56
CA GLU A 372 15.33 -19.54 -16.66
C GLU A 372 13.86 -19.38 -16.22
N HIS A 373 13.60 -19.60 -14.93
CA HIS A 373 12.28 -19.43 -14.34
C HIS A 373 12.08 -18.01 -13.82
N HIS A 374 13.00 -17.49 -13.02
CA HIS A 374 12.80 -16.16 -12.45
C HIS A 374 13.02 -15.03 -13.46
N CYS A 375 13.83 -15.21 -14.51
CA CYS A 375 14.01 -14.21 -15.56
C CYS A 375 12.70 -13.87 -16.27
N LYS A 376 11.78 -14.85 -16.40
CA LYS A 376 10.45 -14.61 -16.96
C LYS A 376 9.62 -13.67 -16.09
N TRP A 377 9.85 -13.66 -14.78
CA TRP A 377 9.17 -12.78 -13.82
C TRP A 377 9.84 -11.42 -13.68
N THR A 378 11.16 -11.34 -13.83
CA THR A 378 11.92 -10.10 -13.61
C THR A 378 12.12 -9.28 -14.89
N LEU A 379 12.33 -9.94 -16.03
CA LEU A 379 12.65 -9.33 -17.34
C LEU A 379 11.55 -9.53 -18.39
N GLY A 380 10.37 -10.03 -18.00
CA GLY A 380 9.23 -10.15 -18.90
C GLY A 380 8.61 -8.81 -19.28
N ALA A 381 7.63 -8.83 -20.19
CA ALA A 381 6.82 -7.64 -20.53
C ALA A 381 6.20 -6.99 -19.29
N GLU A 382 5.80 -7.82 -18.33
CA GLU A 382 5.43 -7.43 -16.98
C GLU A 382 6.50 -7.95 -16.01
N SER A 383 6.94 -7.09 -15.10
CA SER A 383 8.03 -7.35 -14.15
C SER A 383 7.53 -7.29 -12.70
N ILE A 384 7.90 -8.30 -11.91
CA ILE A 384 7.59 -8.31 -10.48
C ILE A 384 8.34 -7.19 -9.72
N ILE A 385 9.49 -6.75 -10.23
CA ILE A 385 10.24 -5.62 -9.66
C ILE A 385 9.49 -4.31 -9.90
N ASP A 386 8.93 -4.14 -11.11
CA ASP A 386 8.06 -3.01 -11.46
C ASP A 386 6.83 -2.95 -10.54
N ILE A 387 6.18 -4.09 -10.29
CA ILE A 387 5.09 -4.20 -9.31
C ILE A 387 5.53 -3.75 -7.92
N ALA A 388 6.65 -4.26 -7.41
CA ALA A 388 7.10 -3.96 -6.06
C ALA A 388 7.44 -2.46 -5.89
N LEU A 389 8.09 -1.86 -6.89
CA LEU A 389 8.40 -0.43 -6.92
C LEU A 389 7.14 0.43 -7.09
N SER A 390 6.14 -0.03 -7.84
CA SER A 390 4.84 0.66 -7.95
C SER A 390 4.07 0.62 -6.63
N ASN A 391 3.94 -0.57 -6.04
CA ASN A 391 3.03 -0.80 -4.91
C ASN A 391 3.50 -0.15 -3.62
N ILE A 392 4.80 0.02 -3.42
CA ILE A 392 5.37 0.59 -2.19
C ILE A 392 4.78 1.98 -1.87
N ASN A 393 4.37 2.74 -2.89
CA ASN A 393 3.75 4.06 -2.73
C ASN A 393 2.39 4.02 -2.04
N TYR A 394 1.66 2.89 -2.13
CA TYR A 394 0.38 2.73 -1.43
C TYR A 394 0.54 2.41 0.06
N LEU A 395 1.75 2.03 0.49
CA LEU A 395 2.05 1.50 1.84
C LEU A 395 2.68 2.53 2.77
N GLN A 396 2.53 3.81 2.46
CA GLN A 396 3.12 4.89 3.24
C GLN A 396 2.71 4.85 4.72
N GLU A 397 1.45 4.55 5.03
CA GLU A 397 0.97 4.45 6.42
C GLU A 397 1.72 3.34 7.16
N GLU A 398 1.81 2.15 6.57
CA GLU A 398 2.46 1.01 7.19
C GLU A 398 3.97 1.20 7.35
N ILE A 399 4.62 1.88 6.38
CA ILE A 399 6.05 2.18 6.43
C ILE A 399 6.34 3.22 7.52
N CYS A 400 5.58 4.32 7.57
CA CYS A 400 5.76 5.38 8.56
C CYS A 400 5.50 4.89 9.99
N VAL A 401 4.46 4.09 10.19
CA VAL A 401 4.10 3.56 11.53
C VAL A 401 5.05 2.43 11.95
N GLY A 402 5.57 1.64 11.01
CA GLY A 402 6.63 0.64 11.27
C GLY A 402 6.22 -0.56 12.12
N GLN A 403 4.92 -0.80 12.30
CA GLN A 403 4.38 -1.90 13.11
C GLN A 403 4.35 -3.25 12.38
N VAL A 404 4.06 -3.24 11.06
CA VAL A 404 4.11 -4.45 10.24
C VAL A 404 5.57 -4.77 9.96
N ARG A 405 6.12 -5.74 10.71
CA ARG A 405 7.52 -6.15 10.57
C ARG A 405 7.65 -7.60 10.19
N LEU A 406 8.21 -7.90 9.03
CA LEU A 406 8.38 -9.26 8.54
C LEU A 406 9.59 -9.95 9.19
N PRO A 407 9.63 -11.29 9.22
CA PRO A 407 10.84 -12.01 9.59
C PRO A 407 11.97 -11.61 8.63
N GLY A 408 13.05 -11.05 9.18
CA GLY A 408 14.27 -10.74 8.45
C GLY A 408 15.15 -11.97 8.30
N ILE A 409 16.05 -11.94 7.31
CA ILE A 409 17.08 -12.96 7.13
C ILE A 409 18.08 -12.80 8.28
N HIS A 410 18.41 -13.90 8.95
CA HIS A 410 19.42 -13.94 10.01
C HIS A 410 20.43 -15.05 9.71
N ASP A 411 21.71 -14.77 9.91
CA ASP A 411 22.74 -15.79 9.88
C ASP A 411 22.55 -16.80 11.02
N ILE A 412 23.09 -18.01 10.85
CA ILE A 412 22.98 -19.07 11.85
C ILE A 412 23.64 -18.61 13.15
N GLY A 413 22.84 -18.38 14.20
CA GLY A 413 23.30 -17.96 15.53
C GLY A 413 22.90 -16.53 15.93
N GLU A 414 22.37 -15.71 15.02
CA GLU A 414 21.84 -14.38 15.37
C GLU A 414 20.39 -14.43 15.87
N ARG A 415 20.01 -13.46 16.71
CA ARG A 415 18.60 -13.28 17.11
C ARG A 415 17.76 -12.95 15.86
N PRO A 416 16.53 -13.49 15.73
CA PRO A 416 15.65 -13.15 14.61
C PRO A 416 15.45 -11.63 14.54
N ARG A 417 15.96 -11.00 13.49
CA ARG A 417 15.74 -9.57 13.24
C ARG A 417 14.38 -9.39 12.57
N SER A 418 13.60 -8.43 13.04
CA SER A 418 12.35 -8.02 12.40
C SER A 418 12.65 -6.94 11.36
N ALA A 419 12.29 -7.15 10.09
CA ALA A 419 12.47 -6.19 9.00
C ALA A 419 11.20 -5.37 8.78
N SER A 420 11.32 -4.07 8.56
CA SER A 420 10.23 -3.23 8.07
C SER A 420 9.71 -3.71 6.71
N ILE A 421 8.54 -3.25 6.28
CA ILE A 421 8.04 -3.51 4.91
C ILE A 421 9.05 -3.06 3.86
N TYR A 422 9.67 -1.89 4.07
CA TYR A 422 10.68 -1.36 3.16
C TYR A 422 11.89 -2.30 3.03
N GLU A 423 12.48 -2.71 4.16
CA GLU A 423 13.61 -3.64 4.18
C GLU A 423 13.25 -5.02 3.60
N ALA A 424 12.06 -5.52 3.93
CA ALA A 424 11.57 -6.80 3.41
C ALA A 424 11.24 -6.76 1.91
N THR A 425 11.10 -5.56 1.33
CA THR A 425 10.92 -5.35 -0.11
C THR A 425 12.25 -5.25 -0.85
N ILE A 426 13.18 -4.43 -0.35
CA ILE A 426 14.46 -4.19 -1.02
C ILE A 426 15.32 -5.47 -1.07
N VAL A 427 15.35 -6.26 0.01
CA VAL A 427 16.24 -7.43 0.10
C VAL A 427 15.94 -8.47 -0.98
N PRO A 428 14.68 -8.91 -1.20
CA PRO A 428 14.38 -9.83 -2.29
C PRO A 428 14.62 -9.23 -3.68
N ILE A 429 14.36 -7.95 -3.90
CA ILE A 429 14.64 -7.29 -5.18
C ILE A 429 16.15 -7.37 -5.49
N CYS A 430 16.99 -6.97 -4.53
CA CYS A 430 18.44 -7.06 -4.65
C CYS A 430 18.92 -8.50 -4.88
N GLY A 431 18.32 -9.48 -4.20
CA GLY A 431 18.62 -10.90 -4.38
C GLY A 431 18.21 -11.48 -5.74
N LEU A 432 17.20 -10.91 -6.39
CA LEU A 432 16.84 -11.26 -7.77
C LEU A 432 17.78 -10.59 -8.78
N ILE A 433 18.08 -9.31 -8.57
CA ILE A 433 18.97 -8.53 -9.45
C ILE A 433 20.37 -9.13 -9.49
N SER A 434 20.90 -9.60 -8.36
CA SER A 434 22.24 -10.21 -8.31
C SER A 434 22.39 -11.51 -9.12
N GLN A 435 21.26 -12.11 -9.54
CA GLN A 435 21.23 -13.32 -10.36
C GLN A 435 21.03 -13.02 -11.86
N ILE A 436 20.88 -11.75 -12.24
CA ILE A 436 20.64 -11.34 -13.63
C ILE A 436 21.99 -11.23 -14.37
N PRO A 437 22.16 -11.88 -15.54
CA PRO A 437 23.34 -11.73 -16.38
C PRO A 437 23.37 -10.36 -17.05
N PRO A 438 24.56 -9.90 -17.52
CA PRO A 438 24.74 -8.58 -18.13
C PRO A 438 23.74 -8.23 -19.23
N ASP A 439 23.38 -9.20 -20.08
CA ASP A 439 22.47 -8.99 -21.23
C ASP A 439 21.05 -8.56 -20.80
N GLY A 440 20.62 -8.92 -19.60
CA GLY A 440 19.31 -8.56 -19.05
C GLY A 440 19.31 -7.25 -18.26
N PHE A 441 20.49 -6.69 -17.98
CA PHE A 441 20.65 -5.64 -16.98
C PHE A 441 20.07 -4.28 -17.39
N HIS A 442 20.15 -3.96 -18.69
CA HIS A 442 19.57 -2.73 -19.25
C HIS A 442 18.07 -2.56 -18.92
N ALA A 443 17.29 -3.65 -18.88
CA ALA A 443 15.88 -3.58 -18.50
C ALA A 443 15.70 -3.15 -17.04
N ILE A 444 16.60 -3.57 -16.14
CA ILE A 444 16.59 -3.16 -14.74
C ILE A 444 16.95 -1.68 -14.62
N GLU A 445 17.98 -1.21 -15.33
CA GLU A 445 18.37 0.21 -15.34
C GLU A 445 17.21 1.10 -15.79
N LEU A 446 16.45 0.70 -16.81
CA LEU A 446 15.26 1.42 -17.25
C LEU A 446 14.15 1.46 -16.19
N ILE A 447 13.88 0.33 -15.51
CA ILE A 447 12.91 0.28 -14.42
C ILE A 447 13.35 1.21 -13.28
N LEU A 448 14.62 1.15 -12.88
CA LEU A 448 15.16 2.00 -11.82
C LEU A 448 15.05 3.48 -12.21
N LEU A 449 15.40 3.85 -13.44
CA LEU A 449 15.27 5.22 -13.92
C LEU A 449 13.82 5.70 -13.95
N LYS A 450 12.89 4.86 -14.41
CA LYS A 450 11.44 5.13 -14.40
C LYS A 450 10.96 5.50 -13.00
N TYR A 451 11.32 4.72 -11.98
CA TYR A 451 10.86 4.97 -10.60
C TYR A 451 11.65 6.06 -9.89
N LEU A 452 12.93 6.24 -10.20
CA LEU A 452 13.72 7.35 -9.68
C LEU A 452 13.05 8.69 -10.03
N LEU A 453 12.58 8.82 -11.27
CA LEU A 453 11.96 10.04 -11.82
C LEU A 453 10.42 10.01 -11.78
N SER A 454 9.81 9.23 -10.90
CA SER A 454 8.35 9.01 -10.86
C SER A 454 7.55 10.07 -10.08
N ASN A 455 8.21 11.07 -9.48
CA ASN A 455 7.62 12.02 -8.53
C ASN A 455 6.97 11.37 -7.29
N GLN A 456 7.34 10.12 -6.97
CA GLN A 456 6.77 9.35 -5.87
C GLN A 456 7.89 8.99 -4.88
N PHE A 457 7.77 9.48 -3.64
CA PHE A 457 8.86 9.41 -2.66
C PHE A 457 9.38 8.01 -2.41
N TRP A 458 8.49 7.06 -2.07
CA TRP A 458 8.91 5.71 -1.67
C TRP A 458 9.53 4.93 -2.83
N SER A 459 8.97 5.01 -4.02
CA SER A 459 9.54 4.33 -5.19
C SER A 459 10.83 4.98 -5.68
N SER A 460 10.96 6.32 -5.60
CA SER A 460 12.21 7.00 -5.94
C SER A 460 13.33 6.64 -4.95
N LEU A 461 13.01 6.59 -3.65
CA LEU A 461 13.98 6.20 -2.61
C LEU A 461 14.38 4.73 -2.74
N LEU A 462 13.40 3.84 -2.95
CA LEU A 462 13.65 2.41 -3.14
C LEU A 462 14.49 2.16 -4.39
N SER A 463 14.18 2.84 -5.51
CA SER A 463 15.00 2.77 -6.73
C SER A 463 16.44 3.24 -6.47
N SER A 464 16.61 4.38 -5.79
CA SER A 464 17.93 4.93 -5.43
C SER A 464 18.76 3.94 -4.59
N ASP A 465 18.12 3.29 -3.61
CA ASP A 465 18.79 2.32 -2.73
C ASP A 465 19.16 1.03 -3.48
N ILE A 466 18.29 0.53 -4.36
CA ILE A 466 18.58 -0.62 -5.23
C ILE A 466 19.74 -0.30 -6.17
N TRP A 467 19.77 0.89 -6.76
CA TRP A 467 20.86 1.31 -7.63
C TRP A 467 22.20 1.39 -6.88
N CYS A 468 22.19 1.93 -5.66
CA CYS A 468 23.36 1.91 -4.79
C CYS A 468 23.83 0.49 -4.44
N PHE A 469 22.90 -0.47 -4.30
CA PHE A 469 23.25 -1.88 -4.09
C PHE A 469 23.94 -2.47 -5.32
N VAL A 470 23.36 -2.25 -6.52
CA VAL A 470 23.94 -2.67 -7.80
C VAL A 470 25.39 -2.21 -7.92
N ASP A 471 25.65 -0.92 -7.70
CA ASP A 471 26.98 -0.35 -7.85
C ASP A 471 27.96 -0.76 -6.75
N ARG A 472 27.45 -1.20 -5.60
CA ARG A 472 28.27 -1.76 -4.52
C ARG A 472 28.75 -3.18 -4.82
N ILE A 473 27.93 -3.98 -5.50
CA ILE A 473 28.30 -5.36 -5.88
C ILE A 473 28.96 -5.43 -7.26
N GLY A 474 28.75 -4.43 -8.10
CA GLY A 474 29.31 -4.30 -9.44
C GLY A 474 30.77 -3.88 -9.46
N SER A 475 31.30 -3.65 -10.67
CA SER A 475 32.65 -3.11 -10.83
C SER A 475 32.68 -1.60 -10.54
N SER A 476 33.83 -1.10 -10.09
CA SER A 476 34.03 0.36 -9.94
C SER A 476 33.86 1.12 -11.26
N GLU A 477 34.12 0.46 -12.39
CA GLU A 477 33.90 1.02 -13.73
C GLU A 477 32.41 1.17 -14.05
N LEU A 478 31.58 0.19 -13.70
CA LEU A 478 30.13 0.27 -13.86
C LEU A 478 29.56 1.45 -13.07
N CYS A 479 29.97 1.59 -11.81
CA CYS A 479 29.56 2.71 -10.96
C CYS A 479 29.98 4.08 -11.56
N ALA A 480 31.20 4.19 -12.08
CA ALA A 480 31.66 5.41 -12.75
C ALA A 480 30.83 5.73 -14.00
N ASN A 481 30.48 4.71 -14.79
CA ASN A 481 29.62 4.86 -15.98
C ASN A 481 28.18 5.28 -15.60
N HIS A 482 27.60 4.70 -14.54
CA HIS A 482 26.30 5.15 -14.02
C HIS A 482 26.34 6.60 -13.57
N VAL A 483 27.35 7.02 -12.81
CA VAL A 483 27.51 8.41 -12.39
C VAL A 483 27.59 9.33 -13.62
N LYS A 484 28.40 8.98 -14.62
CA LYS A 484 28.53 9.77 -15.87
C LYS A 484 27.20 9.87 -16.62
N TYR A 485 26.48 8.76 -16.76
CA TYR A 485 25.17 8.74 -17.40
C TYR A 485 24.16 9.62 -16.65
N LEU A 486 24.06 9.46 -15.33
CA LEU A 486 23.11 10.21 -14.51
C LEU A 486 23.46 11.71 -14.44
N LEU A 487 24.75 12.08 -14.50
CA LEU A 487 25.17 13.48 -14.66
C LEU A 487 24.68 14.08 -15.99
N ASN A 488 24.72 13.31 -17.08
CA ASN A 488 24.16 13.76 -18.37
C ASN A 488 22.64 13.94 -18.29
N VAL A 489 21.93 13.03 -17.60
CA VAL A 489 20.49 13.16 -17.34
C VAL A 489 20.22 14.42 -16.50
N TYR A 490 21.01 14.65 -15.45
CA TYR A 490 20.92 15.85 -14.62
C TYR A 490 21.15 17.13 -15.45
N ALA A 491 22.13 17.16 -16.34
CA ALA A 491 22.41 18.30 -17.21
C ALA A 491 21.19 18.68 -18.08
N VAL A 492 20.41 17.70 -18.55
CA VAL A 492 19.17 17.95 -19.31
C VAL A 492 18.05 18.48 -18.41
N LEU A 493 17.99 18.00 -17.16
CA LEU A 493 16.92 18.34 -16.22
C LEU A 493 17.25 19.51 -15.28
N MET A 494 18.45 20.08 -15.34
CA MET A 494 18.94 21.08 -14.38
C MET A 494 18.08 22.34 -14.30
N LYS A 495 17.33 22.68 -15.36
CA LYS A 495 16.38 23.80 -15.36
C LYS A 495 15.18 23.57 -14.42
N ARG A 496 14.94 22.32 -14.03
CA ARG A 496 13.93 21.87 -13.08
C ARG A 496 14.57 21.47 -11.75
N SER A 497 15.67 22.11 -11.35
CA SER A 497 16.47 21.76 -10.15
C SER A 497 15.65 21.61 -8.87
N ASN A 498 14.54 22.34 -8.76
CA ASN A 498 13.68 22.36 -7.57
C ASN A 498 12.55 21.31 -7.62
N SER A 499 12.47 20.53 -8.70
CA SER A 499 11.54 19.41 -8.81
C SER A 499 12.04 18.22 -8.01
N PHE A 500 11.11 17.46 -7.42
CA PHE A 500 11.43 16.33 -6.56
C PHE A 500 12.28 15.27 -7.27
N GLU A 501 12.00 15.02 -8.55
CA GLU A 501 12.71 14.06 -9.39
C GLU A 501 14.19 14.43 -9.54
N VAL A 502 14.49 15.72 -9.72
CA VAL A 502 15.88 16.20 -9.86
C VAL A 502 16.60 16.17 -8.51
N VAL A 503 15.92 16.45 -7.41
CA VAL A 503 16.48 16.30 -6.05
C VAL A 503 16.84 14.84 -5.76
N MET A 504 15.96 13.90 -6.11
CA MET A 504 16.25 12.46 -5.95
C MET A 504 17.39 11.99 -6.85
N LEU A 505 17.47 12.50 -8.08
CA LEU A 505 18.57 12.25 -9.00
C LEU A 505 19.90 12.79 -8.45
N GLU A 506 19.93 14.03 -7.98
CA GLU A 506 21.11 14.65 -7.36
C GLU A 506 21.61 13.83 -6.16
N SER A 507 20.69 13.42 -5.29
CA SER A 507 20.98 12.57 -4.13
C SER A 507 21.60 11.23 -4.56
N LEU A 508 21.03 10.56 -5.56
CA LEU A 508 21.58 9.29 -6.08
C LEU A 508 22.99 9.49 -6.65
N ILE A 509 23.20 10.50 -7.50
CA ILE A 509 24.51 10.78 -8.11
C ILE A 509 25.57 10.98 -7.03
N GLY A 510 25.28 11.79 -6.02
CA GLY A 510 26.19 12.03 -4.90
C GLY A 510 26.51 10.74 -4.13
N ARG A 511 25.51 9.90 -3.85
CA ARG A 511 25.68 8.62 -3.16
C ARG A 511 26.53 7.63 -3.97
N LEU A 512 26.28 7.49 -5.27
CA LEU A 512 27.06 6.61 -6.16
C LEU A 512 28.50 7.09 -6.31
N TYR A 513 28.69 8.39 -6.53
CA TYR A 513 30.02 8.98 -6.61
C TYR A 513 30.82 8.74 -5.32
N ASN A 514 30.16 8.74 -4.16
CA ASN A 514 30.83 8.44 -2.89
C ASN A 514 31.26 6.97 -2.73
N LEU A 515 30.75 6.04 -3.54
CA LEU A 515 31.22 4.64 -3.58
C LEU A 515 32.55 4.48 -4.34
N LEU A 516 32.90 5.45 -5.20
CA LEU A 516 34.13 5.41 -5.97
C LEU A 516 35.37 5.69 -5.10
N SER A 517 36.51 5.15 -5.51
CA SER A 517 37.80 5.52 -4.90
C SER A 517 38.16 6.97 -5.21
N GLU A 518 38.99 7.60 -4.38
CA GLU A 518 39.42 9.00 -4.56
C GLU A 518 40.09 9.24 -5.94
N GLU A 519 40.79 8.24 -6.48
CA GLU A 519 41.42 8.34 -7.80
C GLU A 519 40.38 8.23 -8.92
N ALA A 520 39.41 7.31 -8.82
CA ALA A 520 38.32 7.18 -9.79
C ALA A 520 37.42 8.44 -9.81
N LYS A 521 37.12 8.99 -8.62
CA LYS A 521 36.46 10.29 -8.45
C LYS A 521 37.18 11.41 -9.22
N HIS A 522 38.51 11.47 -9.10
CA HIS A 522 39.33 12.45 -9.79
C HIS A 522 39.29 12.29 -11.32
N ILE A 523 39.48 11.06 -11.80
CA ILE A 523 39.47 10.74 -13.24
C ILE A 523 38.13 11.11 -13.87
N LEU A 524 37.01 10.74 -13.22
CA LEU A 524 35.67 11.04 -13.72
C LEU A 524 35.48 12.54 -13.97
N ILE A 525 35.88 13.39 -13.02
CA ILE A 525 35.79 14.85 -13.16
C ILE A 525 36.70 15.39 -14.27
N MET A 526 37.89 14.81 -14.45
CA MET A 526 38.81 15.22 -15.52
C MET A 526 38.26 14.94 -16.92
N GLU A 527 37.41 13.92 -17.07
CA GLU A 527 36.78 13.54 -18.33
C GLU A 527 35.52 14.37 -18.66
N LEU A 528 35.02 15.19 -17.74
CA LEU A 528 33.84 16.00 -18.00
C LEU A 528 34.19 17.18 -18.93
N ASP A 529 33.41 17.32 -19.99
CA ASP A 529 33.42 18.49 -20.87
C ASP A 529 32.62 19.65 -20.26
N ASP A 530 32.91 20.89 -20.66
CA ASP A 530 32.16 22.10 -20.24
C ASP A 530 31.99 22.28 -18.71
N LEU A 531 33.11 22.32 -17.98
CA LEU A 531 33.12 22.49 -16.52
C LEU A 531 32.53 23.83 -16.02
N GLU A 532 32.31 24.81 -16.92
CA GLU A 532 31.63 26.07 -16.59
C GLU A 532 30.13 25.85 -16.36
N ASN A 533 29.55 24.88 -17.06
CA ASN A 533 28.18 24.46 -16.81
C ASN A 533 28.15 23.61 -15.53
N PRO A 534 27.40 24.00 -14.49
CA PRO A 534 27.49 23.39 -13.18
C PRO A 534 26.72 22.04 -13.09
N PHE A 535 26.71 21.23 -14.13
CA PHE A 535 26.05 19.92 -14.10
C PHE A 535 26.78 18.92 -13.18
N TRP A 536 28.04 19.20 -12.81
CA TRP A 536 28.81 18.42 -11.82
C TRP A 536 28.45 18.75 -10.36
N LEU A 537 27.53 19.68 -10.10
CA LEU A 537 27.11 20.05 -8.74
C LEU A 537 26.67 18.90 -7.84
N PRO A 538 25.97 17.85 -8.34
CA PRO A 538 25.55 16.73 -7.49
C PRO A 538 26.68 16.03 -6.76
N VAL A 539 27.90 16.06 -7.31
CA VAL A 539 29.08 15.43 -6.70
C VAL A 539 29.94 16.41 -5.89
N ALA A 540 29.63 17.71 -5.90
CA ALA A 540 30.46 18.77 -5.35
C ALA A 540 30.81 18.57 -3.86
N ARG A 541 29.83 18.10 -3.06
CA ARG A 541 30.02 17.85 -1.62
C ARG A 541 31.06 16.77 -1.35
N PHE A 542 31.22 15.82 -2.26
CA PHE A 542 32.06 14.63 -2.11
C PHE A 542 33.39 14.74 -2.87
N LEU A 543 33.70 15.90 -3.44
CA LEU A 543 34.92 16.11 -4.20
C LEU A 543 36.17 15.97 -3.30
N PRO A 544 37.14 15.13 -3.69
CA PRO A 544 38.46 15.06 -3.04
C PRO A 544 39.16 16.43 -3.08
N SER A 545 40.02 16.74 -2.10
CA SER A 545 40.79 17.99 -2.08
C SER A 545 41.62 18.21 -3.35
N LYS A 546 42.23 17.14 -3.88
CA LYS A 546 42.96 17.15 -5.16
C LYS A 546 42.06 17.58 -6.34
N THR A 547 40.83 17.07 -6.38
CA THR A 547 39.85 17.36 -7.44
C THR A 547 39.27 18.77 -7.29
N LYS A 548 38.99 19.22 -6.06
CA LYS A 548 38.60 20.61 -5.78
C LYS A 548 39.67 21.59 -6.28
N LEU A 549 40.95 21.35 -5.98
CA LEU A 549 42.05 22.18 -6.44
C LEU A 549 42.16 22.20 -7.98
N PHE A 550 41.98 21.04 -8.63
CA PHE A 550 41.94 20.96 -10.09
C PHE A 550 40.83 21.84 -10.69
N LEU A 551 39.60 21.75 -10.17
CA LEU A 551 38.47 22.57 -10.63
C LEU A 551 38.69 24.06 -10.36
N GLN A 552 39.21 24.41 -9.19
CA GLN A 552 39.58 25.80 -8.86
C GLN A 552 40.58 26.38 -9.86
N ASN A 553 41.64 25.61 -10.20
CA ASN A 553 42.64 26.05 -11.16
C ASN A 553 42.06 26.19 -12.57
N ARG A 554 41.22 25.24 -13.00
CA ARG A 554 40.63 25.25 -14.34
C ARG A 554 39.57 26.33 -14.52
N LEU A 555 38.82 26.64 -13.46
CA LEU A 555 37.78 27.67 -13.45
C LEU A 555 38.26 29.02 -12.93
N ALA A 556 39.55 29.19 -12.61
CA ALA A 556 40.08 30.40 -11.99
C ALA A 556 39.75 31.68 -12.78
N CYS A 557 39.83 31.64 -14.12
CA CYS A 557 39.48 32.80 -14.95
C CYS A 557 38.02 33.20 -14.77
N VAL A 558 37.10 32.24 -14.80
CA VAL A 558 35.65 32.44 -14.63
C VAL A 558 35.33 32.91 -13.22
N LEU A 559 35.91 32.26 -12.20
CA LEU A 559 35.67 32.61 -10.80
C LEU A 559 36.18 34.01 -10.44
N ASN A 560 37.20 34.52 -11.13
CA ASN A 560 37.69 35.88 -10.92
C ASN A 560 36.86 36.99 -11.62
N GLU A 561 35.81 36.65 -12.36
CA GLU A 561 34.95 37.63 -13.05
C GLU A 561 33.91 38.31 -12.13
N ILE A 562 33.82 37.93 -10.85
CA ILE A 562 32.81 38.45 -9.90
C ILE A 562 32.81 39.98 -9.80
N PRO A 563 33.97 40.68 -9.63
CA PRO A 563 34.00 42.14 -9.56
C PRO A 563 33.36 42.81 -10.78
N ARG A 564 33.71 42.28 -11.95
CA ARG A 564 33.24 42.79 -13.23
C ARG A 564 31.76 42.49 -13.40
N THR A 565 31.34 41.25 -13.16
CA THR A 565 29.95 40.80 -13.31
C THR A 565 29.01 41.54 -12.35
N PHE A 566 29.42 41.76 -11.10
CA PHE A 566 28.62 42.53 -10.15
C PHE A 566 28.49 44.00 -10.56
N THR A 567 29.58 44.61 -11.04
CA THR A 567 29.54 45.99 -11.57
C THR A 567 28.68 46.09 -12.84
N GLU A 568 28.76 45.10 -13.72
CA GLU A 568 27.94 45.01 -14.93
C GLU A 568 26.46 44.82 -14.60
N LEU A 569 26.13 44.00 -13.60
CA LEU A 569 24.75 43.85 -13.11
C LEU A 569 24.19 45.18 -12.57
N GLN A 570 25.00 45.93 -11.80
CA GLN A 570 24.60 47.25 -11.31
C GLN A 570 24.38 48.27 -12.43
N ARG A 571 25.16 48.18 -13.52
CA ARG A 571 25.02 49.05 -14.70
C ARG A 571 23.89 48.62 -15.63
N GLN A 572 23.67 47.32 -15.76
CA GLN A 572 22.74 46.68 -16.69
C GLN A 572 22.05 45.49 -15.98
N PRO A 573 20.91 45.73 -15.31
CA PRO A 573 20.19 44.70 -14.56
C PRO A 573 19.38 43.78 -15.49
N THR A 574 20.07 42.96 -16.29
CA THR A 574 19.46 41.99 -17.21
C THR A 574 19.37 40.60 -16.57
N VAL A 575 18.42 39.77 -17.04
CA VAL A 575 18.30 38.36 -16.63
C VAL A 575 19.61 37.59 -16.88
N GLN A 576 20.31 37.90 -17.97
CA GLN A 576 21.60 37.28 -18.29
C GLN A 576 22.66 37.62 -17.23
N ASN A 577 22.80 38.88 -16.84
CA ASN A 577 23.77 39.31 -15.83
C ASN A 577 23.42 38.76 -14.44
N TRP A 578 22.12 38.69 -14.11
CA TRP A 578 21.63 38.07 -12.88
C TRP A 578 21.97 36.58 -12.82
N ASN A 579 21.69 35.84 -13.90
CA ASN A 579 22.02 34.43 -14.00
C ASN A 579 23.53 34.21 -13.91
N ARG A 580 24.35 35.06 -14.55
CA ARG A 580 25.81 34.96 -14.48
C ARG A 580 26.33 35.15 -13.04
N ILE A 581 25.91 36.19 -12.33
CA ILE A 581 26.35 36.38 -10.93
C ILE A 581 25.87 35.25 -10.02
N THR A 582 24.64 34.75 -10.25
CA THR A 582 24.05 33.66 -9.48
C THR A 582 24.83 32.36 -9.65
N THR A 583 25.22 32.03 -10.89
CA THR A 583 26.09 30.88 -11.19
C THR A 583 27.47 31.04 -10.56
N LEU A 584 28.06 32.24 -10.62
CA LEU A 584 29.35 32.50 -9.96
C LEU A 584 29.28 32.27 -8.44
N MET A 585 28.25 32.78 -7.75
CA MET A 585 28.06 32.55 -6.30
C MET A 585 27.98 31.06 -5.97
N LEU A 586 27.23 30.31 -6.78
CA LEU A 586 27.09 28.86 -6.63
C LEU A 586 28.43 28.13 -6.79
N LEU A 587 29.20 28.45 -7.82
CA LEU A 587 30.50 27.83 -8.10
C LEU A 587 31.54 28.11 -6.99
N ILE A 588 31.63 29.37 -6.56
CA ILE A 588 32.51 29.80 -5.46
C ILE A 588 32.19 29.02 -4.19
N GLY A 589 30.91 28.99 -3.82
CA GLY A 589 30.48 28.35 -2.58
C GLY A 589 30.71 26.84 -2.57
N LYS A 590 30.59 26.17 -3.72
CA LYS A 590 30.81 24.72 -3.80
C LYS A 590 32.28 24.33 -3.88
N LEU A 591 33.13 25.21 -4.42
CA LEU A 591 34.57 25.00 -4.50
C LEU A 591 35.35 25.60 -3.33
N ASN A 592 34.70 26.34 -2.42
CA ASN A 592 35.35 27.15 -1.39
C ASN A 592 36.45 28.05 -1.98
N TYR A 593 36.16 28.65 -3.15
CA TYR A 593 37.11 29.50 -3.87
C TYR A 593 37.03 30.94 -3.37
N MET A 594 38.12 31.49 -2.85
CA MET A 594 38.15 32.85 -2.32
C MET A 594 39.03 33.83 -3.11
N GLY A 595 39.62 33.37 -4.22
CA GLY A 595 40.34 34.18 -5.21
C GLY A 595 41.30 35.24 -4.63
N GLU A 596 41.36 36.39 -5.30
CA GLU A 596 42.04 37.60 -4.83
C GLU A 596 41.19 38.36 -3.78
N ARG A 597 41.84 39.16 -2.92
CA ARG A 597 41.22 39.95 -1.81
C ARG A 597 39.96 40.73 -2.24
N ASN A 598 39.89 41.18 -3.49
CA ASN A 598 38.75 41.90 -4.06
C ASN A 598 37.42 41.13 -3.99
N THR A 599 37.45 39.79 -4.02
CA THR A 599 36.25 38.94 -4.02
C THR A 599 35.46 39.06 -2.71
N ILE A 600 36.16 39.04 -1.57
CA ILE A 600 35.57 39.12 -0.24
C ILE A 600 34.85 40.47 -0.04
N ASP A 601 35.50 41.55 -0.49
CA ASP A 601 34.92 42.90 -0.40
C ASP A 601 33.62 43.00 -1.22
N ILE A 602 33.55 42.33 -2.37
CA ILE A 602 32.34 42.29 -3.19
C ILE A 602 31.24 41.47 -2.53
N LEU A 603 31.55 40.32 -1.92
CA LEU A 603 30.56 39.53 -1.20
C LEU A 603 29.96 40.34 -0.03
N SER A 604 30.78 41.07 0.71
CA SER A 604 30.31 42.01 1.75
C SER A 604 29.40 43.10 1.15
N ARG A 605 29.79 43.70 0.02
CA ARG A 605 28.95 44.69 -0.69
C ARG A 605 27.62 44.11 -1.18
N ILE A 606 27.60 42.86 -1.65
CA ILE A 606 26.38 42.17 -2.06
C ILE A 606 25.45 41.99 -0.84
N TRP A 607 25.96 41.46 0.27
CA TRP A 607 25.18 41.30 1.50
C TRP A 607 24.60 42.63 2.01
N ASN A 608 25.41 43.69 2.02
CA ASN A 608 24.95 45.02 2.40
C ASN A 608 23.87 45.56 1.44
N SER A 609 23.97 45.23 0.14
CA SER A 609 22.94 45.59 -0.85
C SER A 609 21.62 44.85 -0.56
N VAL A 610 21.68 43.56 -0.23
CA VAL A 610 20.51 42.76 0.21
C VAL A 610 19.88 43.40 1.45
N ALA A 611 20.67 43.68 2.49
CA ALA A 611 20.16 44.27 3.74
C ALA A 611 19.49 45.63 3.51
N SER A 612 20.01 46.45 2.60
CA SER A 612 19.43 47.76 2.29
C SER A 612 18.14 47.71 1.45
N THR A 613 17.83 46.56 0.82
CA THR A 613 16.74 46.47 -0.16
C THR A 613 15.69 45.41 0.15
N ILE A 614 15.97 44.45 1.04
CA ILE A 614 15.11 43.28 1.25
C ILE A 614 13.68 43.64 1.71
N GLU A 615 13.53 44.69 2.50
CA GLU A 615 12.23 45.18 2.98
C GLU A 615 11.29 45.60 1.83
N ILE A 616 11.83 45.90 0.65
CA ILE A 616 11.06 46.36 -0.52
C ILE A 616 10.48 45.18 -1.31
N PHE A 617 11.06 43.99 -1.20
CA PHE A 617 10.70 42.84 -2.05
C PHE A 617 9.55 42.02 -1.45
N GLU A 618 8.56 41.71 -2.28
CA GLU A 618 7.40 40.88 -1.91
C GLU A 618 7.14 39.80 -2.97
N GLY A 619 6.46 38.72 -2.56
CA GLY A 619 6.06 37.61 -3.43
C GLY A 619 7.23 37.04 -4.25
N ARG A 620 7.06 36.91 -5.57
CA ARG A 620 8.06 36.31 -6.48
C ARG A 620 9.42 37.00 -6.46
N GLN A 621 9.47 38.30 -6.18
CA GLN A 621 10.74 39.03 -6.11
C GLN A 621 11.56 38.57 -4.91
N LEU A 622 10.88 38.38 -3.77
CA LEU A 622 11.49 37.82 -2.56
C LEU A 622 11.94 36.38 -2.78
N ASP A 623 11.17 35.58 -3.53
CA ASP A 623 11.56 34.19 -3.87
C ASP A 623 12.86 34.16 -4.70
N ILE A 624 12.97 34.99 -5.75
CA ILE A 624 14.17 35.10 -6.59
C ILE A 624 15.37 35.57 -5.77
N LEU A 625 15.19 36.58 -4.92
CA LEU A 625 16.24 37.07 -4.04
C LEU A 625 16.66 35.99 -3.03
N SER A 626 15.70 35.25 -2.49
CA SER A 626 15.94 34.18 -1.52
C SER A 626 16.73 33.03 -2.12
N GLU A 627 16.41 32.60 -3.34
CA GLU A 627 17.22 31.64 -4.11
C GLU A 627 18.66 32.11 -4.33
N PHE A 628 18.86 33.43 -4.52
CA PHE A 628 20.20 34.01 -4.59
C PHE A 628 20.88 34.02 -3.22
N MET A 629 20.17 34.35 -2.13
CA MET A 629 20.71 34.33 -0.77
C MET A 629 21.20 32.94 -0.35
N LEU A 630 20.51 31.87 -0.75
CA LEU A 630 20.98 30.49 -0.50
C LEU A 630 22.38 30.23 -1.08
N LYS A 631 22.60 30.70 -2.32
CA LYS A 631 23.88 30.58 -3.02
C LYS A 631 24.93 31.52 -2.41
N LEU A 632 24.49 32.70 -1.97
CA LEU A 632 25.36 33.68 -1.33
C LEU A 632 25.88 33.19 0.04
N PHE A 633 25.03 32.57 0.86
CA PHE A 633 25.45 31.90 2.11
C PHE A 633 26.51 30.84 1.84
N SER A 634 26.33 30.04 0.78
CA SER A 634 27.33 29.05 0.37
C SER A 634 28.64 29.70 -0.07
N ALA A 635 28.57 30.85 -0.77
CA ALA A 635 29.73 31.59 -1.28
C ALA A 635 30.53 32.30 -0.17
N THR A 636 29.89 32.74 0.90
CA THR A 636 30.56 33.43 2.02
C THR A 636 31.12 32.45 3.03
N GLN A 637 32.34 31.94 2.81
CA GLN A 637 33.00 31.02 3.74
C GLN A 637 33.89 31.78 4.75
N PRO A 638 33.69 31.64 6.07
CA PRO A 638 34.38 32.43 7.09
C PRO A 638 35.88 32.13 7.24
N GLU A 639 36.36 30.94 6.89
CA GLU A 639 37.77 30.50 7.07
C GLU A 639 38.83 31.49 6.55
N LYS A 640 38.49 32.27 5.52
CA LYS A 640 39.43 33.15 4.79
C LYS A 640 38.99 34.62 4.80
N ILE A 641 37.98 34.97 5.58
CA ILE A 641 37.45 36.34 5.68
C ILE A 641 38.05 37.03 6.91
N GLN A 642 38.46 38.29 6.77
CA GLN A 642 38.93 39.09 7.91
C GLN A 642 37.77 39.38 8.87
N ASP A 643 38.03 39.37 10.18
CA ASP A 643 37.00 39.46 11.21
C ASP A 643 36.06 40.68 11.06
N ASP A 644 36.60 41.87 10.74
CA ASP A 644 35.79 43.08 10.53
C ASP A 644 34.84 42.94 9.32
N THR A 645 35.32 42.34 8.22
CA THR A 645 34.50 42.11 7.02
C THR A 645 33.45 41.02 7.27
N PHE A 646 33.81 39.98 8.03
CA PHE A 646 32.88 38.93 8.41
C PHE A 646 31.79 39.46 9.34
N PHE A 647 32.15 40.30 10.31
CA PHE A 647 31.20 41.03 11.15
C PHE A 647 30.22 41.87 10.30
N SER A 648 30.71 42.61 9.30
CA SER A 648 29.83 43.38 8.40
C SER A 648 28.84 42.49 7.64
N ILE A 649 29.26 41.30 7.21
CA ILE A 649 28.37 40.33 6.56
C ILE A 649 27.30 39.82 7.54
N LEU A 650 27.70 39.44 8.75
CA LEU A 650 26.76 38.97 9.78
C LEU A 650 25.77 40.05 10.21
N ASP A 651 26.22 41.31 10.31
CA ASP A 651 25.36 42.45 10.63
C ASP A 651 24.31 42.69 9.53
N ALA A 652 24.70 42.56 8.26
CA ALA A 652 23.77 42.60 7.13
C ALA A 652 22.76 41.44 7.17
N VAL A 653 23.20 40.22 7.49
CA VAL A 653 22.31 39.05 7.67
C VAL A 653 21.33 39.28 8.83
N LEU A 654 21.79 39.75 9.98
CA LEU A 654 20.96 40.05 11.14
C LEU A 654 19.91 41.12 10.88
N THR A 655 20.30 42.17 10.13
CA THR A 655 19.40 43.25 9.72
C THR A 655 18.32 42.74 8.77
N SER A 656 18.66 41.77 7.92
CA SER A 656 17.74 41.20 6.93
C SER A 656 16.85 40.07 7.49
N LEU A 657 17.23 39.48 8.64
CA LEU A 657 16.68 38.22 9.14
C LEU A 657 15.17 38.23 9.34
N SER A 658 14.59 39.36 9.77
CA SER A 658 13.13 39.49 9.97
C SER A 658 12.34 39.35 8.68
N TYR A 659 12.95 39.67 7.53
CA TYR A 659 12.34 39.63 6.21
C TYR A 659 12.62 38.31 5.46
N PHE A 660 13.50 37.46 6.00
CA PHE A 660 13.81 36.17 5.38
C PHE A 660 12.60 35.23 5.42
N PRO A 661 12.26 34.58 4.30
CA PRO A 661 11.39 33.42 4.33
C PRO A 661 11.94 32.33 5.26
N SER A 662 11.06 31.49 5.80
CA SER A 662 11.44 30.44 6.75
C SER A 662 12.55 29.52 6.23
N TYR A 663 12.59 29.22 4.93
CA TYR A 663 13.64 28.37 4.37
C TYR A 663 15.02 29.01 4.31
N VAL A 664 15.10 30.33 4.13
CA VAL A 664 16.37 31.06 4.18
C VAL A 664 16.87 31.12 5.62
N LYS A 665 15.97 31.31 6.59
CA LYS A 665 16.31 31.27 8.02
C LYS A 665 16.84 29.90 8.46
N ALA A 666 16.19 28.81 8.03
CA ALA A 666 16.70 27.46 8.28
C ALA A 666 18.11 27.26 7.72
N ILE A 667 18.38 27.80 6.53
CA ILE A 667 19.71 27.76 5.91
C ILE A 667 20.75 28.59 6.67
N ALA A 668 20.35 29.68 7.33
CA ALA A 668 21.24 30.40 8.25
C ALA A 668 21.66 29.53 9.45
N SER A 669 20.77 28.67 9.98
CA SER A 669 21.15 27.66 10.99
C SER A 669 22.16 26.66 10.43
N TYR A 670 21.90 26.09 9.24
CA TYR A 670 22.86 25.19 8.58
C TYR A 670 24.21 25.86 8.30
N TYR A 671 24.21 27.15 7.96
CA TYR A 671 25.42 27.91 7.74
C TYR A 671 26.28 27.98 9.02
N LEU A 672 25.68 28.20 10.20
CA LEU A 672 26.41 28.17 11.47
C LEU A 672 27.00 26.77 11.74
N LYS A 673 26.18 25.74 11.58
CA LYS A 673 26.58 24.33 11.76
C LYS A 673 27.76 23.93 10.88
N ASN A 674 27.72 24.29 9.59
CA ASN A 674 28.69 23.84 8.59
C ASN A 674 30.05 24.56 8.68
N ASN A 675 30.11 25.71 9.34
CA ASN A 675 31.32 26.56 9.38
C ASN A 675 32.00 26.57 10.75
N ILE A 676 31.69 25.60 11.59
CA ILE A 676 32.08 25.57 13.00
C ILE A 676 33.60 25.64 13.22
N ASP A 677 34.38 24.91 12.41
CA ASP A 677 35.85 24.85 12.47
C ASP A 677 36.48 26.21 12.16
N SER A 678 35.78 27.06 11.41
CA SER A 678 36.23 28.37 10.98
C SER A 678 35.99 29.47 12.02
N LEU A 679 35.25 29.17 13.10
CA LEU A 679 34.84 30.15 14.12
C LEU A 679 35.82 30.25 15.30
N ASP A 680 36.96 29.56 15.24
CA ASP A 680 37.95 29.48 16.31
C ASP A 680 38.61 30.85 16.64
N CYS A 681 38.78 31.71 15.62
CA CYS A 681 39.53 32.97 15.73
C CYS A 681 38.65 34.24 15.63
N CYS A 682 37.35 34.16 15.91
CA CYS A 682 36.44 35.32 15.80
C CYS A 682 36.68 36.36 16.89
N GLY A 683 36.65 37.65 16.51
CA GLY A 683 36.69 38.76 17.45
C GLY A 683 35.37 38.95 18.21
N ILE A 684 35.41 39.77 19.26
CA ILE A 684 34.28 39.95 20.19
C ILE A 684 33.00 40.41 19.48
N LYS A 685 33.12 41.27 18.46
CA LYS A 685 31.96 41.78 17.69
C LYS A 685 31.27 40.66 16.91
N THR A 686 32.06 39.86 16.20
CA THR A 686 31.60 38.69 15.44
C THR A 686 30.94 37.66 16.34
N VAL A 687 31.55 37.35 17.50
CA VAL A 687 30.98 36.42 18.49
C VAL A 687 29.61 36.89 19.01
N ASN A 688 29.46 38.20 19.26
CA ASN A 688 28.19 38.76 19.68
C ASN A 688 27.11 38.68 18.57
N ALA A 689 27.49 38.95 17.32
CA ALA A 689 26.59 38.85 16.17
C ALA A 689 26.14 37.38 15.93
N LEU A 690 27.06 36.42 16.02
CA LEU A 690 26.73 34.99 15.92
C LEU A 690 25.79 34.53 17.03
N SER A 691 26.02 35.00 18.27
CA SER A 691 25.15 34.70 19.41
C SER A 691 23.74 35.26 19.23
N GLU A 692 23.63 36.51 18.74
CA GLU A 692 22.34 37.13 18.44
C GLU A 692 21.61 36.40 17.30
N LEU A 693 22.32 36.01 16.25
CA LEU A 693 21.75 35.26 15.13
C LEU A 693 21.15 33.94 15.60
N ASN A 694 21.89 33.19 16.41
CA ASN A 694 21.41 31.91 16.95
C ASN A 694 20.18 32.10 17.87
N CYS A 695 20.19 33.10 18.76
CA CYS A 695 19.04 33.42 19.59
C CYS A 695 17.79 33.73 18.76
N ARG A 696 17.90 34.57 17.72
CA ARG A 696 16.75 34.91 16.87
C ARG A 696 16.19 33.72 16.11
N LEU A 697 17.05 32.81 15.65
CA LEU A 697 16.64 31.59 14.97
C LEU A 697 15.94 30.60 15.92
N LEU A 698 16.41 30.49 17.17
CA LEU A 698 15.78 29.69 18.22
C LEU A 698 14.44 30.28 18.70
N GLU A 699 14.27 31.61 18.62
CA GLU A 699 13.01 32.31 18.95
C GLU A 699 12.03 32.40 17.76
N ASP A 700 12.34 31.82 16.60
CA ASP A 700 11.51 31.99 15.40
C ASP A 700 10.11 31.37 15.59
N GLU A 701 9.08 32.03 15.08
CA GLU A 701 7.71 31.55 15.19
C GLU A 701 7.51 30.23 14.42
N ASN A 702 8.21 30.06 13.29
CA ASN A 702 8.10 28.88 12.45
C ASN A 702 8.74 27.65 13.14
N PRO A 703 7.98 26.57 13.40
CA PRO A 703 8.49 25.39 14.09
C PRO A 703 9.66 24.69 13.37
N TRP A 704 9.69 24.70 12.04
CA TRP A 704 10.78 24.10 11.27
C TRP A 704 12.08 24.87 11.46
N VAL A 705 12.04 26.20 11.39
CA VAL A 705 13.24 27.04 11.63
C VAL A 705 13.79 26.81 13.04
N ARG A 706 12.89 26.75 14.03
CA ARG A 706 13.27 26.41 15.41
C ARG A 706 13.94 25.05 15.51
N GLN A 707 13.36 24.02 14.91
CA GLN A 707 13.92 22.67 14.95
C GLN A 707 15.34 22.64 14.35
N GLU A 708 15.53 23.27 13.19
CA GLU A 708 16.85 23.37 12.54
C GLU A 708 17.85 24.17 13.39
N ALA A 709 17.38 25.22 14.07
CA ALA A 709 18.19 26.01 14.98
C ALA A 709 18.60 25.20 16.24
N PHE A 710 17.70 24.37 16.78
CA PHE A 710 18.00 23.46 17.89
C PHE A 710 19.06 22.42 17.50
N GLU A 711 18.90 21.76 16.36
CA GLU A 711 19.88 20.79 15.85
C GLU A 711 21.23 21.44 15.53
N SER A 712 21.20 22.64 14.96
CA SER A 712 22.42 23.42 14.72
C SER A 712 23.10 23.79 16.03
N PHE A 713 22.38 24.26 17.03
CA PHE A 713 22.95 24.65 18.32
C PHE A 713 23.51 23.44 19.06
N ASP A 714 22.77 22.32 19.10
CA ASP A 714 23.22 21.08 19.73
C ASP A 714 24.55 20.60 19.12
N TYR A 715 24.65 20.63 17.79
CA TYR A 715 25.91 20.32 17.10
C TYR A 715 27.01 21.32 17.48
N VAL A 716 26.71 22.63 17.49
CA VAL A 716 27.67 23.67 17.83
C VAL A 716 28.18 23.52 19.28
N ALA A 717 27.29 23.25 20.22
CA ALA A 717 27.64 23.08 21.63
C ALA A 717 28.59 21.90 21.86
N HIS A 718 28.50 20.85 21.04
CA HIS A 718 29.33 19.65 21.19
C HIS A 718 30.61 19.66 20.35
N MET A 719 30.60 20.30 19.18
CA MET A 719 31.68 20.19 18.19
C MET A 719 32.50 21.47 18.02
N CYS A 720 32.10 22.60 18.62
CA CYS A 720 32.78 23.88 18.38
C CYS A 720 34.13 23.93 19.12
N PRO A 721 35.24 24.26 18.42
CA PRO A 721 36.54 24.44 19.08
C PRO A 721 36.57 25.70 19.98
N ASN A 722 35.72 26.69 19.71
CA ASN A 722 35.67 27.96 20.45
C ASN A 722 34.73 27.89 21.67
N GLU A 723 35.26 27.52 22.83
CA GLU A 723 34.50 27.44 24.09
C GLU A 723 33.91 28.78 24.54
N ASP A 724 34.56 29.91 24.23
CA ASP A 724 34.06 31.26 24.58
C ASP A 724 32.80 31.62 23.76
N LEU A 725 32.77 31.24 22.47
CA LEU A 725 31.59 31.39 21.62
C LEU A 725 30.40 30.58 22.15
N VAL A 726 30.62 29.30 22.49
CA VAL A 726 29.57 28.43 23.06
C VAL A 726 29.06 29.00 24.39
N THR A 727 29.97 29.44 25.26
CA THR A 727 29.62 30.04 26.56
C THR A 727 28.79 31.31 26.39
N LYS A 728 29.16 32.19 25.45
CA LYS A 728 28.41 33.41 25.16
C LYS A 728 27.06 33.15 24.51
N MET A 729 26.97 32.18 23.60
CA MET A 729 25.68 31.75 23.04
C MET A 729 24.77 31.20 24.14
N ALA A 730 25.26 30.31 25.00
CA ALA A 730 24.50 29.79 26.13
C ALA A 730 24.09 30.90 27.12
N ALA A 731 24.97 31.86 27.39
CA ALA A 731 24.68 33.03 28.24
C ALA A 731 23.65 33.98 27.60
N ALA A 732 23.62 34.10 26.28
CA ALA A 732 22.61 34.88 25.56
C ALA A 732 21.25 34.18 25.59
N ILE A 733 21.23 32.86 25.39
CA ILE A 733 20.01 32.05 25.39
C ILE A 733 19.37 32.00 26.78
N THR A 734 20.17 31.81 27.84
CA THR A 734 19.67 31.77 29.24
C THR A 734 19.04 33.09 29.70
N LYS A 735 19.36 34.21 29.04
CA LYS A 735 18.71 35.51 29.28
C LYS A 735 17.33 35.62 28.62
N LYS A 736 17.01 34.77 27.65
CA LYS A 736 15.70 34.74 26.98
C LYS A 736 14.76 33.80 27.71
N SER A 737 13.67 34.35 28.26
CA SER A 737 12.68 33.57 29.03
C SER A 737 11.96 32.50 28.19
N SER A 738 11.81 32.73 26.89
CA SER A 738 11.21 31.82 25.90
C SER A 738 12.04 30.55 25.69
N LEU A 739 13.37 30.62 25.80
CA LEU A 739 14.30 29.54 25.47
C LEU A 739 14.90 28.83 26.69
N ARG A 740 14.85 29.48 27.86
CA ARG A 740 15.48 29.01 29.10
C ARG A 740 15.10 27.58 29.46
N ASP A 741 13.86 27.19 29.19
CA ASP A 741 13.32 25.89 29.58
C ASP A 741 13.26 24.91 28.39
N SER A 742 13.06 25.41 27.16
CA SER A 742 12.94 24.57 25.95
C SER A 742 14.26 23.99 25.45
N LEU A 743 15.36 24.76 25.49
CA LEU A 743 16.67 24.30 25.00
C LEU A 743 17.28 23.21 25.90
N PRO A 744 17.32 23.35 27.24
CA PRO A 744 17.79 22.26 28.09
C PRO A 744 16.94 21.00 27.95
N ALA A 745 15.62 21.15 27.74
CA ALA A 745 14.74 20.02 27.50
C ALA A 745 15.09 19.27 26.21
N TYR A 746 15.35 20.01 25.13
CA TYR A 746 15.82 19.46 23.86
C TYR A 746 17.16 18.71 24.00
N LEU A 747 18.17 19.34 24.61
CA LEU A 747 19.50 18.75 24.78
C LEU A 747 19.51 17.51 25.69
N SER A 748 18.56 17.43 26.63
CA SER A 748 18.38 16.27 27.52
C SER A 748 17.51 15.17 26.91
N GLY A 749 16.99 15.36 25.69
CA GLY A 749 16.06 14.43 25.06
C GLY A 749 14.73 14.29 25.81
N THR A 750 14.36 15.29 26.62
CA THR A 750 13.10 15.30 27.36
C THR A 750 12.00 15.94 26.52
N THR A 751 10.83 15.31 26.51
CA THR A 751 9.67 15.84 25.79
C THR A 751 9.22 17.15 26.42
N TYR A 752 9.42 18.26 25.69
CA TYR A 752 9.03 19.59 26.15
C TYR A 752 7.63 20.00 25.65
N TYR A 753 7.28 19.58 24.42
CA TYR A 753 5.98 19.86 23.81
C TYR A 753 5.12 18.59 23.82
N GLU A 754 3.91 18.69 24.35
CA GLU A 754 2.89 17.66 24.19
C GLU A 754 2.29 17.77 22.77
N LEU A 755 2.08 16.63 22.11
CA LEU A 755 1.37 16.59 20.84
C LEU A 755 -0.11 16.93 21.11
N GLN A 756 -0.47 18.19 20.90
CA GLN A 756 -1.87 18.61 20.93
C GLN A 756 -2.65 17.81 19.88
N ASP A 757 -3.86 17.38 20.23
CA ASP A 757 -4.78 16.60 19.40
C ASP A 757 -4.42 15.13 19.13
N PHE A 758 -3.30 14.61 19.68
CA PHE A 758 -2.90 13.21 19.52
C PHE A 758 -2.69 12.51 20.86
N THR A 759 -3.26 11.30 21.01
CA THR A 759 -3.09 10.47 22.20
C THR A 759 -1.73 9.76 22.25
N ASP A 760 -1.13 9.53 21.08
CA ASP A 760 0.17 8.87 20.94
C ASP A 760 0.87 9.28 19.63
N ILE A 761 2.15 8.91 19.53
CA ILE A 761 2.99 9.14 18.34
C ILE A 761 2.46 8.38 17.11
N GLU A 762 1.77 7.26 17.30
CA GLU A 762 1.25 6.45 16.21
C GLU A 762 0.14 7.20 15.47
N GLY A 763 -0.83 7.76 16.19
CA GLY A 763 -1.89 8.58 15.62
C GLY A 763 -1.33 9.77 14.84
N TYR A 764 -0.25 10.38 15.35
CA TYR A 764 0.46 11.44 14.66
C TYR A 764 1.10 10.97 13.34
N LEU A 765 1.85 9.85 13.36
CA LEU A 765 2.49 9.28 12.17
C LEU A 765 1.46 8.82 11.12
N GLN A 766 0.33 8.27 11.55
CA GLN A 766 -0.77 7.91 10.66
C GLN A 766 -1.36 9.15 9.98
N GLN A 767 -1.54 10.26 10.70
CA GLN A 767 -2.01 11.51 10.09
C GLN A 767 -0.98 12.09 9.12
N ILE A 768 0.32 12.08 9.46
CA ILE A 768 1.37 12.51 8.52
C ILE A 768 1.29 11.68 7.23
N ALA A 769 1.21 10.36 7.36
CA ALA A 769 1.15 9.47 6.21
C ALA A 769 -0.07 9.75 5.31
N LYS A 770 -1.23 10.11 5.90
CA LYS A 770 -2.44 10.47 5.16
C LYS A 770 -2.29 11.82 4.45
N HIS A 771 -1.76 12.83 5.12
CA HIS A 771 -1.63 14.19 4.55
C HIS A 771 -0.54 14.28 3.49
N ALA A 772 0.55 13.53 3.65
CA ALA A 772 1.66 13.54 2.70
C ALA A 772 1.34 12.88 1.34
N LYS A 773 0.25 12.08 1.23
CA LYS A 773 -0.20 11.50 -0.06
C LYS A 773 -0.60 12.56 -1.09
N ASN A 774 -0.99 13.76 -0.66
CA ASN A 774 -1.47 14.84 -1.54
C ASN A 774 -0.42 15.94 -1.78
N VAL A 775 0.78 15.81 -1.21
CA VAL A 775 1.84 16.81 -1.38
C VAL A 775 2.61 16.47 -2.66
N CYS A 776 2.00 16.77 -3.80
CA CYS A 776 2.71 16.81 -5.07
C CYS A 776 3.41 18.16 -5.18
N HIS A 777 4.68 18.16 -5.59
CA HIS A 777 5.31 19.39 -6.05
C HIS A 777 4.52 19.93 -7.24
N ILE A 778 3.85 21.08 -7.07
CA ILE A 778 3.27 21.82 -8.19
C ILE A 778 4.45 22.56 -8.83
N CYS A 779 5.04 21.96 -9.87
CA CYS A 779 5.83 22.75 -10.81
C CYS A 779 4.88 23.83 -11.33
N ASN A 780 5.10 25.10 -10.99
CA ASN A 780 4.43 26.17 -11.71
C ASN A 780 4.77 25.98 -13.20
N ASN A 781 3.81 25.55 -14.01
CA ASN A 781 3.98 25.46 -15.46
C ASN A 781 4.26 26.88 -15.95
N TYR A 782 5.52 27.15 -16.27
CA TYR A 782 5.98 28.44 -16.79
C TYR A 782 5.74 28.59 -18.30
N ASP A 783 4.91 27.74 -18.92
CA ASP A 783 4.72 27.68 -20.38
C ASP A 783 3.33 28.11 -20.89
N ASP A 784 2.37 28.48 -20.04
CA ASP A 784 1.01 28.85 -20.51
C ASP A 784 0.86 30.28 -21.05
N SER A 785 1.95 31.05 -21.21
CA SER A 785 1.84 32.38 -21.85
C SER A 785 2.29 32.44 -23.31
N GLN A 786 2.95 31.43 -23.90
CA GLN A 786 3.35 31.46 -25.32
C GLN A 786 3.55 30.07 -25.95
N ARG A 787 2.52 29.23 -25.97
CA ARG A 787 2.41 28.17 -27.00
C ARG A 787 1.08 28.29 -27.71
N ASP A 788 1.10 28.92 -28.88
CA ASP A 788 0.08 28.69 -29.89
C ASP A 788 -0.05 27.18 -30.12
N GLU A 789 -1.22 26.68 -29.77
CA GLU A 789 -1.63 25.30 -29.89
C GLU A 789 -1.44 24.79 -31.32
N LYS A 790 -0.77 23.64 -31.44
CA LYS A 790 -1.27 22.59 -32.32
C LYS A 790 -1.13 21.26 -31.61
N LEU A 791 -2.26 20.72 -31.15
CA LEU A 791 -2.74 19.41 -31.60
C LEU A 791 -4.19 19.13 -31.17
N ALA A 792 -4.95 18.68 -32.17
CA ALA A 792 -6.19 17.92 -32.25
C ALA A 792 -7.25 17.98 -31.11
N LYS A 793 -8.41 18.53 -31.52
CA LYS A 793 -9.76 18.39 -30.95
C LYS A 793 -10.10 16.99 -30.46
N LEU A 794 -10.82 16.94 -29.33
CA LEU A 794 -11.99 16.13 -28.91
C LEU A 794 -12.14 16.43 -27.39
N GLU A 795 -13.23 16.87 -26.76
CA GLU A 795 -14.63 17.19 -27.06
C GLU A 795 -15.06 18.24 -26.01
N ILE A 796 -16.09 19.01 -26.35
CA ILE A 796 -16.58 20.20 -25.65
C ILE A 796 -17.66 19.78 -24.63
N GLU A 797 -17.51 20.19 -23.38
CA GLU A 797 -18.66 20.50 -22.52
C GLU A 797 -18.54 21.95 -22.00
N SER A 798 -19.66 22.64 -22.13
CA SER A 798 -19.89 24.07 -22.02
C SER A 798 -19.75 24.62 -20.60
N ILE A 799 -18.99 25.71 -20.43
CA ILE A 799 -19.14 26.64 -19.31
C ILE A 799 -19.49 28.02 -19.87
N GLU A 800 -20.55 28.58 -19.32
CA GLU A 800 -21.23 29.80 -19.70
C GLU A 800 -20.33 31.04 -19.64
N SER A 801 -20.46 31.91 -20.64
CA SER A 801 -19.81 33.21 -20.75
C SER A 801 -20.32 34.18 -19.69
N PHE A 802 -19.45 34.68 -18.82
CA PHE A 802 -19.70 35.86 -18.00
C PHE A 802 -19.36 37.15 -18.75
N ASP A 803 -20.28 38.10 -18.66
CA ASP A 803 -20.34 39.38 -19.37
C ASP A 803 -19.34 40.38 -18.73
N GLU A 804 -18.28 40.77 -19.44
CA GLU A 804 -17.18 41.62 -18.92
C GLU A 804 -17.58 43.08 -18.63
N ASN A 805 -18.77 43.52 -19.03
CA ASN A 805 -19.16 44.94 -18.97
C ASN A 805 -19.79 45.41 -17.64
N SER A 806 -20.12 44.52 -16.69
CA SER A 806 -20.70 44.94 -15.40
C SER A 806 -19.66 45.33 -14.33
N CYS A 807 -18.39 44.95 -14.50
CA CYS A 807 -17.37 45.06 -13.45
C CYS A 807 -16.77 46.48 -13.32
N LEU A 808 -16.77 47.27 -14.41
CA LEU A 808 -16.13 48.59 -14.43
C LEU A 808 -16.90 49.66 -13.62
N ASN A 809 -18.23 49.67 -13.69
CA ASN A 809 -19.03 50.67 -12.98
C ASN A 809 -19.06 50.46 -11.45
N ASP A 810 -18.92 49.21 -10.99
CA ASP A 810 -18.90 48.84 -9.57
C ASP A 810 -17.57 49.25 -8.90
N LEU A 811 -16.48 49.22 -9.67
CA LEU A 811 -15.14 49.59 -9.19
C LEU A 811 -15.03 51.11 -8.95
N ASP A 812 -15.59 51.93 -9.84
CA ASP A 812 -15.56 53.39 -9.71
C ASP A 812 -16.38 53.87 -8.50
N GLU A 813 -17.53 53.25 -8.21
CA GLU A 813 -18.33 53.55 -7.02
C GLU A 813 -17.59 53.13 -5.73
N HIS A 814 -16.86 52.00 -5.77
CA HIS A 814 -16.03 51.54 -4.66
C HIS A 814 -14.82 52.45 -4.40
N VAL A 815 -14.16 52.91 -5.46
CA VAL A 815 -13.05 53.87 -5.36
C VAL A 815 -13.53 55.20 -4.79
N SER A 816 -14.72 55.68 -5.17
CA SER A 816 -15.30 56.90 -4.60
C SER A 816 -15.54 56.77 -3.09
N LYS A 817 -16.01 55.62 -2.60
CA LYS A 817 -16.14 55.37 -1.15
C LYS A 817 -14.80 55.37 -0.43
N ILE A 818 -13.78 54.75 -1.02
CA ILE A 818 -12.42 54.74 -0.46
C ILE A 818 -11.86 56.17 -0.38
N CYS A 819 -12.13 57.02 -1.37
CA CYS A 819 -11.75 58.43 -1.33
C CYS A 819 -12.43 59.20 -0.18
N ASP A 820 -13.71 58.95 0.08
CA ASP A 820 -14.43 59.56 1.19
C ASP A 820 -13.90 59.08 2.56
N GLU A 821 -13.61 57.78 2.70
CA GLU A 821 -12.99 57.21 3.89
C GLU A 821 -11.59 57.78 4.14
N LEU A 822 -10.77 57.93 3.10
CA LEU A 822 -9.45 58.55 3.18
C LEU A 822 -9.54 60.03 3.60
N ASN A 823 -10.56 60.76 3.14
CA ASN A 823 -10.82 62.13 3.57
C ASN A 823 -11.19 62.23 5.06
N ASP A 824 -11.94 61.26 5.58
CA ASP A 824 -12.28 61.21 7.00
C ASP A 824 -11.08 60.77 7.87
N ILE A 825 -10.22 59.89 7.36
CA ILE A 825 -8.93 59.55 7.98
C ILE A 825 -8.01 60.77 8.00
N PHE A 826 -7.97 61.56 6.93
CA PHE A 826 -7.16 62.79 6.85
C PHE A 826 -7.58 63.84 7.90
N LYS A 827 -8.88 63.97 8.20
CA LYS A 827 -9.38 64.84 9.28
C LYS A 827 -8.86 64.44 10.67
N LYS A 828 -8.44 63.18 10.85
CA LYS A 828 -7.86 62.63 12.10
C LYS A 828 -6.35 62.40 12.01
N HIS A 829 -5.64 63.05 11.07
CA HIS A 829 -4.21 62.81 10.81
C HIS A 829 -3.27 62.91 12.03
N ASN A 830 -3.64 63.69 13.05
CA ASN A 830 -2.86 63.83 14.28
C ASN A 830 -2.86 62.57 15.18
N ASP A 831 -3.78 61.62 14.95
CA ASP A 831 -3.91 60.37 15.73
C ASP A 831 -3.30 59.15 15.01
N ILE A 832 -2.69 59.34 13.83
CA ILE A 832 -2.14 58.26 13.00
C ILE A 832 -0.63 58.14 13.22
N GLY A 833 -0.15 56.92 13.52
CA GLY A 833 1.28 56.65 13.67
C GLY A 833 2.07 56.94 12.39
N SER A 834 3.30 57.46 12.54
CA SER A 834 4.16 57.91 11.42
C SER A 834 4.39 56.85 10.34
N HIS A 835 4.53 55.57 10.73
CA HIS A 835 4.68 54.43 9.82
C HIS A 835 3.44 54.22 8.91
N MET A 836 2.23 54.41 9.46
CA MET A 836 0.99 54.23 8.68
C MET A 836 0.76 55.39 7.71
N LEU A 837 1.12 56.62 8.09
CA LEU A 837 1.14 57.78 7.20
C LEU A 837 2.13 57.61 6.04
N GLN A 838 3.30 57.03 6.32
CA GLN A 838 4.32 56.75 5.30
C GLN A 838 3.86 55.67 4.31
N ARG A 839 3.20 54.61 4.80
CA ARG A 839 2.58 53.58 3.95
C ARG A 839 1.44 54.14 3.08
N LEU A 840 0.58 54.99 3.65
CA LEU A 840 -0.50 55.65 2.91
C LEU A 840 0.07 56.53 1.78
N ARG A 841 1.14 57.29 2.08
CA ARG A 841 1.83 58.15 1.11
C ARG A 841 2.44 57.35 -0.04
N LEU A 842 3.01 56.17 0.25
CA LEU A 842 3.56 55.26 -0.77
C LEU A 842 2.48 54.69 -1.68
N ILE A 843 1.31 54.32 -1.14
CA ILE A 843 0.20 53.81 -1.95
C ILE A 843 -0.35 54.93 -2.85
N CYS A 844 -0.55 56.14 -2.32
CA CYS A 844 -1.00 57.28 -3.12
C CYS A 844 0.03 57.69 -4.18
N ALA A 845 1.33 57.59 -3.90
CA ALA A 845 2.39 57.86 -4.89
C ALA A 845 2.33 56.87 -6.07
N LYS A 846 2.09 55.58 -5.80
CA LYS A 846 1.92 54.57 -6.87
C LYS A 846 0.73 54.85 -7.79
N PHE A 847 -0.34 55.45 -7.28
CA PHE A 847 -1.48 55.87 -8.10
C PHE A 847 -1.17 57.12 -8.94
N LEU A 848 -0.39 58.07 -8.41
CA LEU A 848 0.03 59.25 -9.16
C LEU A 848 0.98 58.89 -10.31
N ASP A 849 1.86 57.91 -10.11
CA ASP A 849 2.77 57.38 -11.14
C ASP A 849 2.05 56.58 -12.25
N LEU A 850 0.76 56.23 -12.08
CA LEU A 850 -0.07 55.60 -13.11
C LEU A 850 -0.77 56.62 -14.02
N THR A 851 -0.77 57.90 -13.65
CA THR A 851 -1.47 58.98 -14.36
C THR A 851 -0.54 60.00 -15.05
N GLU A 852 0.78 59.79 -15.00
CA GLU A 852 1.79 60.41 -15.89
C GLU A 852 2.32 59.36 -16.88
#